data_AF-A0A3Q2Q2U3-F1
#
_entry.id   AF-A0A3Q2Q2U3-F1
#
_cell.length_a   1.000
_cell.length_b   1.000
_cell.length_c   1.000
_cell.angle_alpha   90.00
_cell.angle_beta   90.00
_cell.angle_gamma   90.00
#
_symmetry.space_group_name_H-M   'P 1'
#
loop_
_entity.id
_entity.type
_entity.pdbx_description
1 polymer ?
#
loop_
_entity_poly.entity_id
_entity_poly.type
_entity_poly.pdbx_seq_one_letter_code
_entity_poly.pdbx_strand_id
1 'polypeptide(L)'
;MSAADMSAVLDILRSLYRHTQTLEEFADSIEFKEGKKLVLVEQSDSNRFKTFVRGVFVCFDKELQQVPSCSQICTLPELLAFVLNAMKRKRRRNVLAHGYNLLALAQEDQDADHFKFQGDLTLSAAYVHGSDLWNKVALRLGTDVMRHLLESCSVFVAVPPSCVFQVCGGPVYDRVSTSPASSGFRLQPPFRRRCAPFGRNRRSPSVRGRRQVDNLAESKMTRRRKEGANKRKRKRRPDHLEEGTAPSSGKRRRLANGERDQGQTVEESQARSPEPAASGKNAEKGAAGFKQPAEVPAAVLPSEGGPSWRSGTFPPLPPSQCFIRNLGFLYGNRGLHSFLLNRKKKSAEGPRRLQGADLVRIVFFEGVTYLNGLEKKPKKLPRRFFGMVPLFSRLLQQHRKCPYGRILQRICPSLKGGGTGPEELNSLLPKHSAPHRVYLFVRACLSAVIPRELWGSDHNRVHFFARARGFLLNGKFERLSLAELMWNMKVNDCDWLKISKSGRIPPSELAYRTQILGQFLAWLLDGFVAGLVRACFYATESMGQKNAVRFYRQDVWAKLQDLAFKGHLAKGQMEELSPAQAASLPKGTVISRLRFIPKTDGMRPITRVVGTDPKTRMFRARVRDLLDLLRVCVRSTPSLLGSTVWGMTDIHKVLSSLAPAQKDKPQQLYFVKVDVSGAYESLPHSKLMEVIGQALSPIQDELFTVRCYAKIWADSYEGLKKAFVRQAGFLEDNVGSTNTKGFLMSLQKTGKVHHAILVEQHLGSNLRGREAAQFFTQMLTGSVVQYGKKTYRQCRGIPQGSVVSSLLCCLCYGHMENVLFKDVTENGGCLMRMVDDFLLVTPDQHKAQTFLKILLAGVPQYGLVVNPQKVVVNFQVSGSVGSCPGIRVLPPHCLFPWCGLLLDTHTLDVYKDYSSYAGLSLRYSLTLGSFHSAGQQMKKKLMAILRLKCHALFLDLKTNSLEAVYRNIYKLVLLHACRFHVCAQSLPFGQTVAKNPRYFLQMIWDMAQYGNKLIRSSNKGLILGGKAQTGVVQYEAVELLFCLSFLLVLSQHRQLYKDLLTHLHKRKRSLERQLGDLRLARVRQASNPRTPKDFLAIQM
;
A
#
# COMPACT_ATOMS: atom_id res chain seq x y z
N MET A 1 7.75 -4.19 -38.93
CA MET A 1 7.56 -4.48 -37.48
C MET A 1 8.71 -3.85 -36.71
N SER A 2 8.56 -3.52 -35.42
CA SER A 2 9.71 -3.06 -34.61
C SER A 2 10.64 -4.23 -34.29
N ALA A 3 11.96 -4.00 -34.27
CA ALA A 3 12.92 -4.95 -33.73
C ALA A 3 12.60 -5.31 -32.26
N ALA A 4 13.03 -6.49 -31.82
CA ALA A 4 12.81 -6.95 -30.46
C ALA A 4 13.80 -6.31 -29.48
N ASP A 5 13.37 -5.26 -28.78
CA ASP A 5 14.15 -4.62 -27.71
C ASP A 5 13.81 -5.20 -26.33
N MET A 6 14.69 -6.10 -25.87
CA MET A 6 14.64 -6.69 -24.54
C MET A 6 15.49 -5.93 -23.49
N SER A 7 16.29 -4.94 -23.90
CA SER A 7 17.31 -4.30 -23.05
C SER A 7 16.73 -3.74 -21.74
N ALA A 8 15.67 -2.93 -21.86
CA ALA A 8 14.98 -2.30 -20.75
C ALA A 8 14.35 -3.29 -19.75
N VAL A 9 14.14 -4.56 -20.12
CA VAL A 9 13.65 -5.61 -19.20
C VAL A 9 14.80 -6.38 -18.57
N LEU A 10 15.87 -6.64 -19.31
CA LEU A 10 17.10 -7.21 -18.75
C LEU A 10 17.69 -6.28 -17.68
N ASP A 11 17.65 -4.96 -17.89
CA ASP A 11 18.10 -3.99 -16.90
C ASP A 11 17.19 -3.94 -15.65
N ILE A 12 15.90 -4.26 -15.78
CA ILE A 12 15.04 -4.49 -14.62
C ILE A 12 15.51 -5.72 -13.84
N LEU A 13 15.78 -6.85 -14.51
CA LEU A 13 16.24 -8.07 -13.87
C LEU A 13 17.60 -7.87 -13.16
N ARG A 14 18.57 -7.28 -13.87
CA ARG A 14 19.89 -6.88 -13.34
C ARG A 14 19.79 -5.90 -12.15
N SER A 15 18.74 -5.09 -12.08
CA SER A 15 18.49 -4.19 -10.93
C SER A 15 17.88 -4.88 -9.69
N LEU A 16 17.47 -6.16 -9.82
CA LEU A 16 16.74 -6.92 -8.80
C LEU A 16 17.44 -8.20 -8.33
N TYR A 17 18.39 -8.71 -9.11
CA TYR A 17 19.15 -9.94 -8.85
C TYR A 17 20.64 -9.67 -9.05
N ARG A 18 21.52 -10.42 -8.37
CA ARG A 18 22.97 -10.26 -8.55
C ARG A 18 23.46 -10.82 -9.87
N HIS A 19 22.91 -11.97 -10.26
CA HIS A 19 23.25 -12.68 -11.48
C HIS A 19 21.98 -12.74 -12.35
N THR A 20 22.14 -12.56 -13.66
CA THR A 20 21.08 -12.58 -14.67
C THR A 20 21.72 -13.06 -15.96
N GLN A 21 21.55 -14.35 -16.25
CA GLN A 21 22.15 -15.06 -17.38
C GLN A 21 21.06 -15.58 -18.32
N THR A 22 21.40 -15.93 -19.55
CA THR A 22 20.58 -16.87 -20.34
C THR A 22 20.63 -18.28 -19.75
N LEU A 23 19.73 -19.17 -20.17
CA LEU A 23 19.77 -20.58 -19.76
C LEU A 23 20.98 -21.34 -20.34
N GLU A 24 21.52 -20.87 -21.47
CA GLU A 24 22.78 -21.33 -22.08
C GLU A 24 23.95 -20.97 -21.16
N GLU A 25 24.17 -19.66 -20.90
CA GLU A 25 25.20 -19.15 -19.98
C GLU A 25 25.12 -19.76 -18.56
N PHE A 26 23.91 -20.07 -18.08
CA PHE A 26 23.72 -20.72 -16.79
C PHE A 26 24.18 -22.19 -16.82
N ALA A 27 23.86 -22.93 -17.88
CA ALA A 27 24.32 -24.31 -18.06
C ALA A 27 25.84 -24.37 -18.24
N ASP A 28 26.42 -23.50 -19.09
CA ASP A 28 27.87 -23.43 -19.34
C ASP A 28 28.69 -23.11 -18.07
N SER A 29 28.06 -22.47 -17.08
CA SER A 29 28.65 -22.16 -15.77
C SER A 29 28.61 -23.32 -14.76
N ILE A 30 28.01 -24.46 -15.12
CA ILE A 30 27.94 -25.66 -14.27
C ILE A 30 29.02 -26.67 -14.68
N GLU A 31 29.93 -26.92 -13.76
CA GLU A 31 30.89 -28.02 -13.81
C GLU A 31 30.45 -29.12 -12.83
N PHE A 32 30.38 -30.36 -13.31
CA PHE A 32 30.08 -31.52 -12.47
C PHE A 32 31.33 -31.94 -11.68
N LYS A 33 31.14 -32.72 -10.61
CA LYS A 33 32.26 -33.29 -9.82
C LYS A 33 33.23 -34.15 -10.64
N GLU A 34 32.79 -34.63 -11.79
CA GLU A 34 33.55 -35.38 -12.80
C GLU A 34 34.41 -34.50 -13.73
N GLY A 35 34.44 -33.17 -13.53
CA GLY A 35 35.17 -32.22 -14.39
C GLY A 35 34.53 -31.93 -15.76
N LYS A 36 33.44 -32.62 -16.11
CA LYS A 36 32.67 -32.37 -17.33
C LYS A 36 31.85 -31.08 -17.21
N LYS A 37 31.84 -30.29 -18.29
CA LYS A 37 30.92 -29.14 -18.46
C LYS A 37 29.58 -29.61 -19.02
N LEU A 38 28.50 -28.92 -18.63
CA LEU A 38 27.15 -29.21 -19.07
C LEU A 38 26.85 -28.59 -20.45
N VAL A 39 26.62 -29.41 -21.48
CA VAL A 39 26.25 -28.94 -22.82
C VAL A 39 24.73 -28.98 -23.00
N LEU A 40 24.09 -27.81 -23.00
CA LEU A 40 22.63 -27.69 -23.16
C LEU A 40 22.17 -27.61 -24.62
N VAL A 41 23.01 -27.11 -25.53
CA VAL A 41 22.67 -26.79 -26.92
C VAL A 41 23.69 -27.42 -27.86
N GLU A 42 23.22 -28.18 -28.86
CA GLU A 42 24.07 -28.80 -29.88
C GLU A 42 23.99 -28.06 -31.23
N GLN A 43 24.97 -28.29 -32.10
CA GLN A 43 24.95 -27.76 -33.47
C GLN A 43 23.76 -28.30 -34.28
N SER A 44 23.36 -29.56 -34.03
CA SER A 44 22.18 -30.24 -34.58
C SER A 44 20.84 -29.65 -34.13
N ASP A 45 20.79 -28.85 -33.06
CA ASP A 45 19.52 -28.39 -32.50
C ASP A 45 18.78 -27.41 -33.43
N SER A 46 17.45 -27.57 -33.52
CA SER A 46 16.61 -26.66 -34.29
C SER A 46 16.74 -25.21 -33.82
N ASN A 47 16.64 -24.25 -34.75
CA ASN A 47 16.65 -22.83 -34.43
C ASN A 47 15.54 -22.45 -33.42
N ARG A 48 14.41 -23.16 -33.42
CA ARG A 48 13.33 -23.01 -32.42
C ARG A 48 13.81 -23.32 -30.99
N PHE A 49 14.65 -24.34 -30.80
CA PHE A 49 15.22 -24.68 -29.50
C PHE A 49 16.33 -23.70 -29.09
N LYS A 50 17.27 -23.41 -30.00
CA LYS A 50 18.35 -22.41 -29.79
C LYS A 50 17.79 -21.04 -29.38
N THR A 51 16.79 -20.53 -30.11
CA THR A 51 16.11 -19.26 -29.78
C THR A 51 15.29 -19.34 -28.48
N PHE A 52 14.77 -20.51 -28.12
CA PHE A 52 14.09 -20.70 -26.84
C PHE A 52 15.06 -20.62 -25.66
N VAL A 53 16.16 -21.37 -25.67
CA VAL A 53 17.16 -21.38 -24.58
C VAL A 53 17.74 -19.97 -24.36
N ARG A 54 18.11 -19.25 -25.43
CA ARG A 54 18.54 -17.83 -25.40
C ARG A 54 17.44 -16.87 -24.95
N GLY A 55 16.17 -17.27 -25.08
CA GLY A 55 14.99 -16.56 -24.60
C GLY A 55 14.55 -16.91 -23.18
N VAL A 56 15.26 -17.80 -22.47
CA VAL A 56 15.04 -18.09 -21.06
C VAL A 56 16.14 -17.41 -20.23
N PHE A 57 15.77 -16.62 -19.24
CA PHE A 57 16.69 -15.92 -18.35
C PHE A 57 16.63 -16.48 -16.93
N VAL A 58 17.79 -16.84 -16.38
CA VAL A 58 17.96 -17.40 -15.04
C VAL A 58 18.54 -16.34 -14.11
N CYS A 59 17.88 -16.09 -12.98
CA CYS A 59 18.24 -15.02 -12.05
C CYS A 59 18.36 -15.54 -10.60
N PHE A 60 19.47 -15.21 -9.93
CA PHE A 60 19.79 -15.69 -8.58
C PHE A 60 20.68 -14.70 -7.79
N ASP A 61 20.83 -14.95 -6.47
CA ASP A 61 21.65 -14.14 -5.55
C ASP A 61 22.83 -14.92 -4.91
N LYS A 62 22.90 -16.23 -5.17
CA LYS A 62 23.93 -17.18 -4.72
C LYS A 62 24.23 -18.14 -5.86
N GLU A 63 25.51 -18.35 -6.14
CA GLU A 63 25.98 -19.32 -7.14
C GLU A 63 25.81 -20.76 -6.62
N LEU A 64 25.72 -21.71 -7.56
CA LEU A 64 25.55 -23.13 -7.30
C LEU A 64 26.92 -23.79 -7.14
N GLN A 65 27.41 -23.90 -5.89
CA GLN A 65 28.82 -24.24 -5.62
C GLN A 65 29.21 -25.71 -5.91
N GLN A 66 28.26 -26.65 -5.93
CA GLN A 66 28.48 -28.04 -6.35
C GLN A 66 27.15 -28.62 -6.87
N VAL A 67 27.23 -29.48 -7.90
CA VAL A 67 26.12 -30.31 -8.39
C VAL A 67 26.47 -31.80 -8.19
N PRO A 68 25.54 -32.68 -7.77
CA PRO A 68 25.88 -34.08 -7.49
C PRO A 68 26.11 -34.93 -8.74
N SER A 69 25.24 -34.82 -9.75
CA SER A 69 25.25 -35.64 -10.97
C SER A 69 24.53 -34.95 -12.14
N CYS A 70 24.84 -35.37 -13.37
CA CYS A 70 24.10 -35.04 -14.59
C CYS A 70 22.93 -36.01 -14.88
N SER A 71 22.78 -37.08 -14.10
CA SER A 71 21.84 -38.17 -14.38
C SER A 71 20.37 -37.72 -14.45
N GLN A 72 19.63 -38.34 -15.37
CA GLN A 72 18.18 -38.26 -15.41
C GLN A 72 17.59 -39.46 -14.65
N ILE A 73 17.13 -39.21 -13.44
CA ILE A 73 16.57 -40.22 -12.52
C ILE A 73 15.04 -40.32 -12.68
N CYS A 74 14.40 -39.27 -13.19
CA CYS A 74 12.96 -39.24 -13.47
C CYS A 74 12.63 -38.30 -14.65
N THR A 75 11.42 -38.42 -15.17
CA THR A 75 10.88 -37.57 -16.24
C THR A 75 10.53 -36.15 -15.73
N LEU A 76 10.31 -35.20 -16.65
CA LEU A 76 9.89 -33.85 -16.26
C LEU A 76 8.52 -33.81 -15.55
N PRO A 77 7.46 -34.55 -15.96
CA PRO A 77 6.21 -34.64 -15.22
C PRO A 77 6.41 -35.10 -13.76
N GLU A 78 7.17 -36.18 -13.54
CA GLU A 78 7.43 -36.73 -12.20
C GLU A 78 8.22 -35.75 -11.32
N LEU A 79 9.26 -35.12 -11.87
CA LEU A 79 10.03 -34.09 -11.18
C LEU A 79 9.16 -32.88 -10.83
N LEU A 80 8.32 -32.43 -11.77
CA LEU A 80 7.44 -31.28 -11.57
C LEU A 80 6.37 -31.58 -10.51
N ALA A 81 5.81 -32.78 -10.51
CA ALA A 81 4.89 -33.25 -9.47
C ALA A 81 5.56 -33.26 -8.09
N PHE A 82 6.73 -33.91 -7.97
CA PHE A 82 7.52 -33.95 -6.74
C PHE A 82 7.83 -32.55 -6.18
N VAL A 83 8.30 -31.65 -7.05
CA VAL A 83 8.63 -30.26 -6.69
C VAL A 83 7.38 -29.49 -6.25
N LEU A 84 6.25 -29.60 -6.95
CA LEU A 84 5.00 -28.93 -6.62
C LEU A 84 4.37 -29.45 -5.32
N ASN A 85 4.34 -30.76 -5.13
CA ASN A 85 3.88 -31.43 -3.92
C ASN A 85 4.71 -30.95 -2.71
N ALA A 86 6.03 -31.01 -2.81
CA ALA A 86 6.95 -30.53 -1.77
C ALA A 86 6.78 -29.01 -1.50
N MET A 87 6.61 -28.18 -2.53
CA MET A 87 6.37 -26.74 -2.37
C MET A 87 5.07 -26.43 -1.64
N LYS A 88 3.96 -27.12 -1.95
CA LYS A 88 2.66 -26.91 -1.30
C LYS A 88 2.69 -27.35 0.16
N ARG A 89 3.15 -28.59 0.44
CA ARG A 89 3.26 -29.14 1.79
C ARG A 89 4.15 -28.26 2.68
N LYS A 90 5.34 -27.85 2.21
CA LYS A 90 6.27 -26.92 2.91
C LYS A 90 5.90 -25.43 2.77
N ARG A 91 4.74 -25.11 2.19
CA ARG A 91 4.19 -23.74 1.99
C ARG A 91 5.20 -22.73 1.40
N ARG A 92 6.10 -23.21 0.54
CA ARG A 92 7.12 -22.39 -0.11
C ARG A 92 6.48 -21.43 -1.10
N ARG A 93 6.94 -20.18 -1.11
CA ARG A 93 6.37 -19.10 -1.92
C ARG A 93 7.13 -18.96 -3.25
N ASN A 94 6.80 -19.82 -4.20
CA ASN A 94 7.38 -19.88 -5.54
C ASN A 94 6.27 -19.70 -6.61
N VAL A 95 6.55 -18.97 -7.69
CA VAL A 95 5.60 -18.70 -8.79
C VAL A 95 5.15 -19.97 -9.52
N LEU A 96 6.00 -20.99 -9.60
CA LEU A 96 5.66 -22.28 -10.21
C LEU A 96 4.45 -22.93 -9.53
N ALA A 97 4.30 -22.71 -8.22
CA ALA A 97 3.22 -23.23 -7.41
C ALA A 97 1.98 -22.28 -7.36
N HIS A 98 1.95 -21.20 -8.15
CA HIS A 98 0.72 -20.48 -8.45
C HIS A 98 -0.11 -21.33 -9.43
N GLY A 99 -1.41 -21.48 -9.17
CA GLY A 99 -2.30 -22.29 -10.04
C GLY A 99 -2.44 -23.77 -9.64
N TYR A 100 -1.40 -24.38 -9.07
CA TYR A 100 -1.48 -25.76 -8.55
C TYR A 100 -2.31 -25.84 -7.25
N ASN A 101 -3.40 -26.62 -7.23
CA ASN A 101 -4.26 -26.77 -6.05
C ASN A 101 -4.38 -28.24 -5.64
N LEU A 102 -3.88 -28.59 -4.45
CA LEU A 102 -4.02 -29.95 -3.91
C LEU A 102 -5.49 -30.30 -3.69
N LEU A 103 -5.90 -31.47 -4.19
CA LEU A 103 -7.21 -32.06 -3.92
C LEU A 103 -7.39 -32.28 -2.39
N ALA A 104 -8.65 -32.30 -1.93
CA ALA A 104 -8.94 -32.35 -0.50
C ALA A 104 -8.41 -33.62 0.18
N LEU A 105 -8.58 -34.78 -0.47
CA LEU A 105 -8.12 -36.09 0.00
C LEU A 105 -6.58 -36.10 0.22
N ALA A 106 -5.82 -35.55 -0.74
CA ALA A 106 -4.36 -35.47 -0.70
C ALA A 106 -3.79 -34.39 0.27
N GLN A 107 -4.63 -33.84 1.17
CA GLN A 107 -4.17 -33.01 2.30
C GLN A 107 -4.19 -33.77 3.65
N GLU A 108 -4.86 -34.92 3.71
CA GLU A 108 -4.99 -35.73 4.93
C GLU A 108 -4.20 -37.05 4.83
N ASP A 109 -4.02 -37.56 3.61
CA ASP A 109 -3.22 -38.75 3.30
C ASP A 109 -1.70 -38.47 3.35
N GLN A 110 -0.96 -39.30 4.09
CA GLN A 110 0.51 -39.22 4.20
C GLN A 110 1.25 -40.08 3.16
N ASP A 111 0.59 -41.13 2.66
CA ASP A 111 1.20 -42.14 1.78
C ASP A 111 1.01 -41.81 0.28
N ALA A 112 0.31 -40.71 -0.01
CA ALA A 112 0.06 -40.20 -1.36
C ALA A 112 1.36 -39.93 -2.15
N ASP A 113 1.55 -40.74 -3.21
CA ASP A 113 2.66 -40.77 -4.17
C ASP A 113 3.21 -39.36 -4.52
N HIS A 114 4.48 -39.14 -4.22
CA HIS A 114 5.15 -37.86 -4.42
C HIS A 114 5.39 -37.50 -5.89
N PHE A 115 5.52 -38.49 -6.79
CA PHE A 115 5.86 -38.29 -8.20
C PHE A 115 4.63 -38.16 -9.10
N LYS A 116 3.41 -38.34 -8.56
CA LYS A 116 2.15 -38.05 -9.26
C LYS A 116 1.57 -36.69 -8.84
N PHE A 117 0.84 -36.05 -9.76
CA PHE A 117 0.15 -34.78 -9.47
C PHE A 117 -1.04 -35.02 -8.53
N GLN A 118 -1.00 -34.38 -7.37
CA GLN A 118 -2.01 -34.45 -6.31
C GLN A 118 -3.06 -33.32 -6.44
N GLY A 119 -3.20 -32.73 -7.63
CA GLY A 119 -3.94 -31.50 -7.87
C GLY A 119 -3.85 -30.96 -9.29
N ASP A 120 -4.73 -30.03 -9.65
CA ASP A 120 -4.85 -29.51 -11.02
C ASP A 120 -3.64 -28.65 -11.41
N LEU A 121 -3.13 -28.84 -12.64
CA LEU A 121 -2.08 -28.00 -13.23
C LEU A 121 -2.68 -26.82 -14.00
N THR A 122 -2.33 -25.61 -13.60
CA THR A 122 -2.62 -24.39 -14.37
C THR A 122 -1.41 -23.44 -14.35
N LEU A 123 -1.47 -22.35 -15.13
CA LEU A 123 -0.46 -21.28 -15.18
C LEU A 123 0.95 -21.81 -15.54
N SER A 124 2.00 -21.32 -14.84
CA SER A 124 3.40 -21.66 -15.09
C SER A 124 3.69 -23.15 -15.04
N ALA A 125 3.01 -23.91 -14.18
CA ALA A 125 3.20 -25.36 -14.09
C ALA A 125 2.68 -26.08 -15.35
N ALA A 126 1.48 -25.75 -15.81
CA ALA A 126 0.94 -26.27 -17.07
C ALA A 126 1.78 -25.85 -18.28
N TYR A 127 2.33 -24.63 -18.28
CA TYR A 127 3.23 -24.14 -19.34
C TYR A 127 4.57 -24.89 -19.41
N VAL A 128 5.12 -25.34 -18.27
CA VAL A 128 6.33 -26.18 -18.24
C VAL A 128 6.00 -27.63 -18.63
N HIS A 129 4.89 -28.17 -18.13
CA HIS A 129 4.46 -29.55 -18.39
C HIS A 129 4.13 -29.79 -19.87
N GLY A 130 3.30 -28.94 -20.48
CA GLY A 130 2.86 -29.06 -21.88
C GLY A 130 3.83 -28.45 -22.87
N SER A 131 5.14 -28.70 -22.74
CA SER A 131 6.14 -28.12 -23.65
C SER A 131 7.36 -29.02 -23.89
N ASP A 132 7.48 -29.48 -25.13
CA ASP A 132 8.58 -30.31 -25.65
C ASP A 132 9.95 -29.64 -25.48
N LEU A 133 9.98 -28.30 -25.52
CA LEU A 133 11.18 -27.50 -25.30
C LEU A 133 11.64 -27.58 -23.84
N TRP A 134 10.71 -27.60 -22.88
CA TRP A 134 11.03 -27.84 -21.46
C TRP A 134 11.39 -29.31 -21.20
N ASN A 135 10.72 -30.27 -21.85
CA ASN A 135 11.11 -31.68 -21.80
C ASN A 135 12.56 -31.85 -22.29
N LYS A 136 12.93 -31.27 -23.44
CA LYS A 136 14.30 -31.33 -23.97
C LYS A 136 15.32 -30.61 -23.08
N VAL A 137 14.95 -29.50 -22.43
CA VAL A 137 15.80 -28.88 -21.39
C VAL A 137 16.01 -29.83 -20.21
N ALA A 138 14.96 -30.50 -19.71
CA ALA A 138 15.09 -31.44 -18.59
C ALA A 138 15.96 -32.67 -18.92
N LEU A 139 15.81 -33.21 -20.13
CA LEU A 139 16.65 -34.28 -20.69
C LEU A 139 18.15 -33.91 -20.72
N ARG A 140 18.47 -32.65 -21.04
CA ARG A 140 19.87 -32.15 -21.11
C ARG A 140 20.45 -31.77 -19.75
N LEU A 141 19.67 -31.11 -18.90
CA LEU A 141 20.15 -30.60 -17.60
C LEU A 141 20.32 -31.71 -16.55
N GLY A 142 19.62 -32.83 -16.67
CA GLY A 142 19.53 -33.85 -15.64
C GLY A 142 18.59 -33.45 -14.49
N THR A 143 18.25 -34.42 -13.64
CA THR A 143 17.21 -34.25 -12.61
C THR A 143 17.61 -33.20 -11.56
N ASP A 144 18.84 -33.21 -11.06
CA ASP A 144 19.28 -32.32 -9.98
C ASP A 144 19.36 -30.84 -10.40
N VAL A 145 19.89 -30.54 -11.59
CA VAL A 145 20.01 -29.17 -12.09
C VAL A 145 18.62 -28.60 -12.41
N MET A 146 17.76 -29.38 -13.08
CA MET A 146 16.38 -28.96 -13.35
C MET A 146 15.60 -28.75 -12.05
N ARG A 147 15.81 -29.60 -11.04
CA ARG A 147 15.25 -29.42 -9.69
C ARG A 147 15.73 -28.13 -9.03
N HIS A 148 17.03 -27.83 -9.09
CA HIS A 148 17.58 -26.58 -8.56
C HIS A 148 16.99 -25.35 -9.26
N LEU A 149 16.85 -25.41 -10.58
CA LEU A 149 16.29 -24.36 -11.42
C LEU A 149 14.83 -24.05 -11.05
N LEU A 150 14.02 -25.07 -10.75
CA LEU A 150 12.62 -24.92 -10.33
C LEU A 150 12.46 -24.52 -8.85
N GLU A 151 13.24 -25.11 -7.94
CA GLU A 151 13.16 -24.84 -6.49
C GLU A 151 13.78 -23.49 -6.07
N SER A 152 14.95 -23.15 -6.60
CA SER A 152 15.86 -22.13 -6.04
C SER A 152 16.04 -20.88 -6.90
N CYS A 153 16.16 -21.04 -8.23
CA CYS A 153 16.33 -19.91 -9.16
C CYS A 153 15.03 -19.14 -9.38
N SER A 154 15.12 -17.94 -9.95
CA SER A 154 13.98 -17.23 -10.55
C SER A 154 14.14 -17.20 -12.07
N VAL A 155 13.24 -17.87 -12.78
CA VAL A 155 13.34 -18.01 -14.25
C VAL A 155 12.25 -17.20 -14.95
N PHE A 156 12.65 -16.51 -16.02
CA PHE A 156 11.82 -15.66 -16.84
C PHE A 156 11.90 -16.07 -18.31
N VAL A 157 10.78 -15.99 -19.04
CA VAL A 157 10.70 -16.36 -20.46
C VAL A 157 10.39 -15.15 -21.32
N ALA A 158 11.15 -14.97 -22.40
CA ALA A 158 11.01 -13.89 -23.36
C ALA A 158 9.74 -14.00 -24.21
N VAL A 159 9.09 -12.85 -24.37
CA VAL A 159 7.90 -12.64 -25.20
C VAL A 159 8.11 -11.35 -26.01
N PRO A 160 8.70 -11.46 -27.21
CA PRO A 160 8.94 -10.32 -28.10
C PRO A 160 7.68 -9.49 -28.38
N PRO A 161 7.80 -8.19 -28.72
CA PRO A 161 9.05 -7.47 -28.94
C PRO A 161 9.80 -7.04 -27.67
N SER A 162 9.19 -7.06 -26.47
CA SER A 162 9.72 -6.23 -25.36
C SER A 162 9.45 -6.71 -23.92
N CYS A 163 8.92 -7.92 -23.70
CA CYS A 163 8.44 -8.32 -22.36
C CYS A 163 8.88 -9.73 -21.95
N VAL A 164 8.85 -10.03 -20.65
CA VAL A 164 9.04 -11.39 -20.12
C VAL A 164 7.92 -11.76 -19.15
N PHE A 165 7.74 -13.05 -18.86
CA PHE A 165 6.94 -13.51 -17.71
C PHE A 165 7.75 -14.45 -16.81
N GLN A 166 7.48 -14.43 -15.51
CA GLN A 166 8.13 -15.30 -14.53
C GLN A 166 7.47 -16.69 -14.51
N VAL A 167 8.27 -17.75 -14.64
CA VAL A 167 7.83 -19.15 -14.56
C VAL A 167 7.95 -19.67 -13.13
N CYS A 168 9.14 -19.60 -12.54
CA CYS A 168 9.44 -20.11 -11.20
C CYS A 168 10.21 -19.08 -10.32
N GLY A 169 10.47 -19.47 -9.08
CA GLY A 169 11.23 -18.71 -8.09
C GLY A 169 10.36 -17.81 -7.22
N GLY A 170 11.01 -17.07 -6.31
CA GLY A 170 10.32 -16.09 -5.46
C GLY A 170 9.70 -14.98 -6.32
N PRO A 171 8.41 -14.59 -6.11
CA PRO A 171 7.74 -13.65 -7.01
C PRO A 171 8.45 -12.29 -7.08
N VAL A 172 8.89 -11.89 -8.28
CA VAL A 172 9.75 -10.72 -8.48
C VAL A 172 9.11 -9.41 -7.97
N TYR A 173 7.78 -9.34 -7.98
CA TYR A 173 7.04 -8.20 -7.42
C TYR A 173 7.23 -8.02 -5.90
N ASP A 174 7.76 -8.98 -5.15
CA ASP A 174 8.14 -8.79 -3.75
C ASP A 174 9.44 -8.01 -3.60
N ARG A 175 10.41 -8.20 -4.52
CA ARG A 175 11.67 -7.42 -4.56
C ARG A 175 11.43 -5.94 -4.88
N VAL A 176 10.43 -5.67 -5.73
CA VAL A 176 10.06 -4.32 -6.18
C VAL A 176 9.51 -3.46 -5.03
N SER A 177 10.35 -2.59 -4.48
CA SER A 177 10.03 -1.77 -3.30
C SER A 177 9.28 -0.48 -3.64
N THR A 178 7.94 -0.53 -3.68
CA THR A 178 7.07 0.67 -3.83
C THR A 178 6.37 1.10 -2.53
N SER A 179 6.23 0.20 -1.56
CA SER A 179 5.90 0.47 -0.15
C SER A 179 6.21 -0.78 0.67
N PRO A 180 6.46 -0.69 1.99
CA PRO A 180 6.82 -1.88 2.77
C PRO A 180 5.72 -2.95 2.74
N ALA A 181 6.10 -4.15 2.27
CA ALA A 181 5.44 -5.38 2.69
C ALA A 181 5.38 -5.41 4.22
N SER A 182 4.35 -6.00 4.83
CA SER A 182 4.13 -5.81 6.28
C SER A 182 4.97 -6.73 7.16
N SER A 183 6.31 -6.63 7.05
CA SER A 183 7.33 -7.05 8.04
C SER A 183 7.25 -6.20 9.33
N GLY A 184 6.02 -5.97 9.80
CA GLY A 184 5.77 -5.07 10.91
C GLY A 184 5.98 -5.75 12.25
N PHE A 185 6.97 -5.28 13.01
CA PHE A 185 6.79 -5.18 14.46
C PHE A 185 5.55 -4.29 14.68
N ARG A 186 4.45 -4.88 15.16
CA ARG A 186 3.20 -4.17 15.45
C ARG A 186 2.94 -4.23 16.94
N LEU A 187 2.80 -3.06 17.58
CA LEU A 187 2.39 -2.95 18.99
C LEU A 187 0.96 -3.48 19.23
N GLN A 188 0.16 -3.58 18.17
CA GLN A 188 -1.09 -4.35 18.14
C GLN A 188 -0.93 -5.54 17.18
N PRO A 189 -1.06 -6.81 17.63
CA PRO A 189 -1.08 -7.95 16.73
C PRO A 189 -2.28 -7.84 15.77
N PRO A 190 -2.24 -8.50 14.59
CA PRO A 190 -3.47 -8.73 13.84
C PRO A 190 -4.48 -9.45 14.74
N PHE A 191 -5.75 -9.02 14.71
CA PHE A 191 -6.84 -9.71 15.39
C PHE A 191 -7.14 -11.05 14.69
N ARG A 192 -6.24 -12.04 14.86
CA ARG A 192 -6.59 -13.45 14.71
C ARG A 192 -7.56 -13.78 15.85
N ARG A 193 -8.87 -13.61 15.60
CA ARG A 193 -9.87 -14.41 16.32
C ARG A 193 -9.52 -15.87 16.02
N ARG A 194 -9.04 -16.61 17.02
CA ARG A 194 -8.89 -18.06 16.90
C ARG A 194 -10.27 -18.64 16.60
N CYS A 195 -10.38 -19.43 15.54
CA CYS A 195 -11.36 -20.50 15.57
C CYS A 195 -10.95 -21.43 16.73
N ALA A 196 -11.89 -21.79 17.58
CA ALA A 196 -11.74 -22.96 18.42
C ALA A 196 -12.28 -24.17 17.63
N PRO A 197 -11.64 -25.35 17.71
CA PRO A 197 -12.34 -26.61 17.46
C PRO A 197 -13.48 -26.79 18.48
N PHE A 198 -14.43 -27.66 18.16
CA PHE A 198 -15.25 -28.34 19.17
C PHE A 198 -14.27 -29.14 20.08
N GLY A 199 -14.40 -29.26 21.41
CA GLY A 199 -15.57 -29.57 22.26
C GLY A 199 -15.50 -31.06 22.65
N ARG A 200 -15.47 -31.51 23.93
CA ARG A 200 -16.01 -30.90 25.19
C ARG A 200 -15.14 -30.90 26.48
N ASN A 201 -14.41 -31.99 26.80
CA ASN A 201 -14.40 -32.58 28.17
C ASN A 201 -12.99 -32.90 28.73
N ARG A 202 -12.73 -33.15 30.05
CA ARG A 202 -13.46 -32.89 31.32
C ARG A 202 -12.42 -32.85 32.51
N ARG A 203 -12.76 -32.18 33.62
CA ARG A 203 -12.23 -32.23 35.02
C ARG A 203 -10.82 -32.80 35.36
N SER A 204 -10.01 -31.92 35.97
CA SER A 204 -8.92 -32.13 36.96
C SER A 204 -9.31 -32.98 38.19
N PRO A 205 -8.38 -33.68 38.90
CA PRO A 205 -7.35 -33.10 39.81
C PRO A 205 -5.94 -33.80 39.73
N SER A 206 -5.05 -33.79 40.76
CA SER A 206 -4.15 -32.67 41.20
C SER A 206 -3.02 -33.17 42.19
N VAL A 207 -2.33 -32.26 42.93
CA VAL A 207 -1.51 -32.47 44.18
C VAL A 207 -0.02 -32.93 44.12
N ARG A 208 0.88 -32.05 44.64
CA ARG A 208 2.24 -32.24 45.28
C ARG A 208 3.38 -32.95 44.48
N GLY A 209 4.68 -32.85 44.82
CA GLY A 209 5.47 -32.08 45.83
C GLY A 209 6.62 -31.25 45.19
N ARG A 210 7.32 -30.28 45.85
CA ARG A 210 8.37 -30.37 46.91
C ARG A 210 9.63 -31.13 46.45
N ARG A 211 10.90 -30.68 46.60
CA ARG A 211 11.60 -29.60 47.39
C ARG A 211 12.70 -28.89 46.52
N GLN A 212 13.11 -27.62 46.73
CA GLN A 212 14.17 -27.07 47.64
C GLN A 212 15.61 -27.49 47.18
N VAL A 213 16.74 -26.74 47.23
CA VAL A 213 17.31 -25.69 48.15
C VAL A 213 18.28 -24.75 47.37
N ASP A 214 18.17 -23.41 47.57
CA ASP A 214 19.18 -22.33 47.81
C ASP A 214 20.53 -22.20 47.00
N ASN A 215 21.39 -21.15 47.06
CA ASN A 215 21.34 -19.77 47.64
C ASN A 215 22.31 -18.77 46.93
N LEU A 216 22.15 -17.44 47.19
CA LEU A 216 23.17 -16.33 47.23
C LEU A 216 24.12 -16.09 46.01
N ALA A 217 24.77 -14.93 45.78
CA ALA A 217 24.60 -13.52 46.24
C ALA A 217 25.17 -12.52 45.21
N GLU A 218 24.69 -11.26 45.23
CA GLU A 218 25.36 -9.96 44.89
C GLU A 218 26.33 -9.85 43.66
N SER A 219 27.00 -8.74 43.28
CA SER A 219 26.92 -7.31 43.66
C SER A 219 26.87 -6.38 42.41
N LYS A 220 27.38 -5.12 42.52
CA LYS A 220 27.02 -3.94 41.70
C LYS A 220 28.20 -3.32 40.89
N MET A 221 27.91 -2.88 39.65
CA MET A 221 28.54 -1.77 38.88
C MET A 221 30.09 -1.87 38.67
N THR A 222 30.94 -0.89 38.24
CA THR A 222 30.90 0.55 37.79
C THR A 222 32.03 0.74 36.71
N ARG A 223 32.60 1.87 36.22
CA ARG A 223 32.23 3.30 35.98
C ARG A 223 32.72 3.75 34.56
N ARG A 224 32.31 4.92 34.00
CA ARG A 224 32.76 5.47 32.66
C ARG A 224 34.23 5.98 32.72
N ARG A 225 34.98 6.33 31.65
CA ARG A 225 34.83 7.56 30.80
C ARG A 225 35.33 7.45 29.32
N LYS A 226 36.59 7.79 29.00
CA LYS A 226 37.04 8.36 27.70
C LYS A 226 37.13 7.34 26.51
N GLU A 227 37.13 7.68 25.21
CA GLU A 227 37.36 8.93 24.42
C GLU A 227 38.85 9.35 24.23
N GLY A 228 39.26 9.78 23.04
CA GLY A 228 40.65 10.20 22.76
C GLY A 228 40.95 10.40 21.27
N ALA A 229 41.72 11.43 20.93
CA ALA A 229 42.15 11.73 19.56
C ALA A 229 43.48 12.51 19.53
N ASN A 230 44.46 11.96 18.80
CA ASN A 230 45.61 12.60 18.12
C ASN A 230 46.22 13.91 18.66
N LYS A 231 47.54 13.88 18.93
CA LYS A 231 48.55 14.34 17.94
C LYS A 231 50.02 14.00 18.31
N ARG A 232 50.82 13.89 17.24
CA ARG A 232 52.27 13.61 17.11
C ARG A 232 53.21 14.55 17.92
N LYS A 233 54.35 14.04 18.44
CA LYS A 233 55.73 14.29 17.90
C LYS A 233 56.91 13.72 18.75
N ARG A 234 57.87 13.06 18.04
CA ARG A 234 59.36 13.03 18.15
C ARG A 234 60.16 12.97 19.49
N LYS A 235 61.02 11.92 19.54
CA LYS A 235 62.49 11.83 19.83
C LYS A 235 63.10 11.87 21.27
N ARG A 236 64.05 10.91 21.47
CA ARG A 236 65.22 10.80 22.41
C ARG A 236 64.87 10.72 23.92
N ARG A 237 65.26 9.71 24.74
CA ARG A 237 66.55 8.98 25.03
C ARG A 237 67.66 9.89 25.61
N PRO A 238 68.54 9.42 26.55
CA PRO A 238 68.86 8.01 26.89
C PRO A 238 69.08 7.64 28.40
N ASP A 239 69.54 6.39 28.64
CA ASP A 239 70.34 5.81 29.78
C ASP A 239 69.75 5.68 31.22
N HIS A 240 70.19 4.76 32.11
CA HIS A 240 71.42 3.93 32.21
C HIS A 240 71.19 2.48 32.78
N LEU A 241 72.17 1.57 32.57
CA LEU A 241 72.47 0.25 33.22
C LEU A 241 71.43 -0.89 33.02
N GLU A 242 71.73 -2.13 32.58
CA GLU A 242 72.73 -3.19 32.95
C GLU A 242 72.31 -4.01 34.19
N GLU A 243 72.36 -5.36 34.26
CA GLU A 243 72.81 -6.47 33.37
C GLU A 243 71.64 -7.52 33.19
N GLY A 244 71.71 -8.71 32.57
CA GLY A 244 72.75 -9.47 31.86
C GLY A 244 72.27 -10.87 31.40
N THR A 245 72.95 -11.47 30.42
CA THR A 245 72.87 -12.89 29.97
C THR A 245 71.61 -13.38 29.20
N ALA A 246 71.84 -14.23 28.19
CA ALA A 246 70.86 -14.85 27.28
C ALA A 246 71.34 -16.31 26.97
N PRO A 247 71.03 -17.04 25.85
CA PRO A 247 70.32 -16.72 24.61
C PRO A 247 69.01 -17.57 24.51
N SER A 248 68.59 -18.36 23.51
CA SER A 248 69.10 -18.88 22.21
C SER A 248 68.06 -18.67 21.09
N SER A 249 68.16 -19.35 19.92
CA SER A 249 67.22 -19.15 18.79
C SER A 249 67.26 -20.26 17.74
N GLY A 250 66.22 -20.38 16.88
CA GLY A 250 66.36 -21.04 15.57
C GLY A 250 65.16 -21.75 14.94
N LYS A 251 64.64 -21.19 13.83
CA LYS A 251 64.28 -21.85 12.54
C LYS A 251 63.61 -23.27 12.47
N ARG A 252 62.42 -23.28 11.83
CA ARG A 252 61.96 -24.14 10.68
C ARG A 252 61.59 -25.64 10.82
N ARG A 253 60.40 -25.95 10.25
CA ARG A 253 60.00 -27.12 9.38
C ARG A 253 59.92 -28.57 9.94
N ARG A 254 58.65 -29.03 10.06
CA ARG A 254 58.01 -30.25 9.46
C ARG A 254 58.60 -31.68 9.66
N LEU A 255 57.70 -32.55 10.16
CA LEU A 255 57.37 -33.94 9.75
C LEU A 255 58.17 -35.16 10.29
N ALA A 256 57.51 -35.86 11.23
CA ALA A 256 57.11 -37.29 11.20
C ALA A 256 58.02 -38.46 11.68
N ASN A 257 57.38 -39.31 12.52
CA ASN A 257 57.58 -40.75 12.82
C ASN A 257 58.79 -41.27 13.63
N GLY A 258 58.59 -42.46 14.24
CA GLY A 258 59.45 -43.15 15.21
C GLY A 258 58.99 -42.89 16.67
N GLU A 259 58.23 -43.70 17.41
CA GLU A 259 58.10 -45.17 17.65
C GLU A 259 58.84 -45.71 18.90
N ARG A 260 58.22 -46.74 19.51
CA ARG A 260 58.73 -47.79 20.44
C ARG A 260 58.52 -47.62 21.96
N ASP A 261 58.46 -48.71 22.75
CA ASP A 261 57.87 -50.07 22.59
C ASP A 261 57.95 -50.86 23.94
N GLN A 262 57.48 -52.12 23.97
CA GLN A 262 57.67 -53.20 24.98
C GLN A 262 56.84 -53.12 26.29
N GLY A 263 56.32 -54.21 26.87
CA GLY A 263 56.26 -55.64 26.46
C GLY A 263 55.22 -56.42 27.30
N GLN A 264 54.53 -57.47 26.81
CA GLN A 264 54.92 -58.91 26.72
C GLN A 264 54.46 -59.77 27.94
N THR A 265 53.99 -61.03 27.87
CA THR A 265 53.42 -61.97 26.84
C THR A 265 52.82 -63.22 27.58
N VAL A 266 52.10 -64.23 27.01
CA VAL A 266 51.53 -64.45 25.65
C VAL A 266 50.00 -64.72 25.58
N GLU A 267 49.33 -65.90 25.53
CA GLU A 267 49.66 -67.35 25.60
C GLU A 267 48.67 -68.22 24.72
N GLU A 268 48.53 -69.53 24.95
CA GLU A 268 48.05 -70.53 23.96
C GLU A 268 46.52 -70.85 23.80
N SER A 269 46.08 -70.87 22.53
CA SER A 269 45.40 -71.96 21.75
C SER A 269 44.15 -72.73 22.24
N GLN A 270 43.05 -72.67 21.43
CA GLN A 270 42.44 -73.84 20.70
C GLN A 270 41.25 -73.44 19.76
N ALA A 271 40.65 -74.39 19.03
CA ALA A 271 40.07 -74.18 17.68
C ALA A 271 38.57 -74.55 17.45
N ARG A 272 38.10 -74.36 16.19
CA ARG A 272 36.96 -74.99 15.44
C ARG A 272 35.72 -74.16 15.04
N SER A 273 35.14 -74.59 13.91
CA SER A 273 33.83 -74.34 13.27
C SER A 273 33.05 -75.70 13.23
N PRO A 274 31.83 -75.91 12.64
CA PRO A 274 31.10 -75.14 11.61
C PRO A 274 29.53 -75.07 11.77
N GLU A 275 28.85 -74.85 10.62
CA GLU A 275 27.39 -74.83 10.28
C GLU A 275 26.61 -76.18 10.51
N PRO A 276 25.25 -76.36 10.29
CA PRO A 276 24.41 -75.77 9.22
C PRO A 276 22.84 -75.56 9.40
N ALA A 277 22.25 -74.90 8.39
CA ALA A 277 20.97 -75.09 7.65
C ALA A 277 19.57 -75.48 8.26
N ALA A 278 18.57 -74.64 7.92
CA ALA A 278 17.28 -74.93 7.22
C ALA A 278 15.94 -75.43 7.88
N SER A 279 14.89 -74.61 7.67
CA SER A 279 13.44 -74.96 7.43
C SER A 279 12.50 -75.37 8.59
N GLY A 280 11.15 -75.22 8.43
CA GLY A 280 10.18 -75.90 9.32
C GLY A 280 8.79 -75.29 9.71
N LYS A 281 7.96 -74.81 8.77
CA LYS A 281 6.46 -74.70 8.78
C LYS A 281 5.58 -74.85 10.07
N ASN A 282 4.58 -73.94 10.17
CA ASN A 282 3.13 -74.15 10.46
C ASN A 282 2.55 -74.33 11.91
N ALA A 283 1.22 -74.13 11.98
CA ALA A 283 0.23 -74.34 13.07
C ALA A 283 0.35 -73.40 14.31
N GLU A 284 -0.60 -72.51 14.63
CA GLU A 284 -2.03 -72.69 15.00
C GLU A 284 -2.29 -73.25 16.41
N LYS A 285 -2.72 -72.39 17.36
CA LYS A 285 -4.04 -72.44 18.04
C LYS A 285 -4.13 -71.47 19.24
N GLY A 286 -5.37 -71.21 19.68
CA GLY A 286 -5.69 -71.25 21.12
C GLY A 286 -5.72 -69.93 21.89
N ALA A 287 -6.93 -69.39 22.05
CA ALA A 287 -7.27 -68.21 22.84
C ALA A 287 -6.83 -68.21 24.33
N ALA A 288 -6.57 -67.02 24.89
CA ALA A 288 -7.20 -66.45 26.10
C ALA A 288 -6.37 -65.26 26.67
N GLY A 289 -6.98 -64.40 27.48
CA GLY A 289 -6.24 -63.51 28.42
C GLY A 289 -6.34 -62.00 28.16
N PHE A 290 -6.93 -61.30 29.14
CA PHE A 290 -7.14 -59.84 29.19
C PHE A 290 -5.88 -58.94 29.26
N LYS A 291 -6.06 -57.69 28.79
CA LYS A 291 -5.47 -56.40 29.27
C LYS A 291 -4.09 -55.94 28.76
N GLN A 292 -3.93 -54.61 28.83
CA GLN A 292 -2.92 -53.78 28.15
C GLN A 292 -1.58 -53.68 28.90
N PRO A 293 -0.47 -53.46 28.16
CA PRO A 293 0.63 -52.62 28.62
C PRO A 293 0.97 -51.44 27.68
N ALA A 294 1.11 -50.26 28.28
CA ALA A 294 2.05 -49.15 28.02
C ALA A 294 2.58 -48.84 26.60
N GLU A 295 2.24 -47.66 26.07
CA GLU A 295 2.95 -47.01 24.95
C GLU A 295 4.26 -46.31 25.39
N VAL A 296 5.25 -46.30 24.50
CA VAL A 296 6.50 -45.52 24.62
C VAL A 296 6.28 -44.09 24.06
N PRO A 297 6.71 -43.02 24.77
CA PRO A 297 6.45 -41.64 24.33
C PRO A 297 7.30 -41.23 23.11
N ALA A 298 6.67 -41.19 21.93
CA ALA A 298 7.31 -40.79 20.68
C ALA A 298 7.84 -39.34 20.68
N ALA A 299 8.98 -39.11 20.01
CA ALA A 299 9.70 -37.85 20.04
C ALA A 299 9.07 -36.74 19.17
N VAL A 300 8.97 -35.52 19.72
CA VAL A 300 8.42 -34.36 19.01
C VAL A 300 9.48 -33.72 18.09
N LEU A 301 9.38 -33.99 16.79
CA LEU A 301 10.18 -33.32 15.75
C LEU A 301 9.77 -31.84 15.53
N PRO A 302 10.64 -31.00 14.93
CA PRO A 302 10.59 -29.55 15.16
C PRO A 302 9.69 -28.77 14.19
N SER A 303 8.93 -27.82 14.72
CA SER A 303 8.27 -26.77 13.93
C SER A 303 9.30 -25.91 13.17
N GLU A 304 9.16 -25.82 11.85
CA GLU A 304 10.07 -25.08 10.97
C GLU A 304 10.26 -23.60 11.36
N GLY A 305 11.50 -23.12 11.16
CA GLY A 305 11.73 -21.80 10.56
C GLY A 305 11.54 -20.54 11.42
N GLY A 306 11.34 -20.65 12.74
CA GLY A 306 11.55 -19.49 13.62
C GLY A 306 13.03 -19.11 13.66
N PRO A 307 13.43 -17.81 13.60
CA PRO A 307 14.82 -17.42 13.83
C PRO A 307 15.20 -17.81 15.26
N SER A 308 16.04 -18.85 15.37
CA SER A 308 16.53 -19.36 16.65
C SER A 308 17.60 -18.42 17.19
N TRP A 309 17.17 -17.49 18.05
CA TRP A 309 18.05 -16.60 18.79
C TRP A 309 18.85 -17.39 19.84
N ARG A 310 19.85 -18.16 19.38
CA ARG A 310 20.92 -18.68 20.24
C ARG A 310 21.66 -17.49 20.84
N SER A 311 21.97 -17.57 22.14
CA SER A 311 22.89 -16.64 22.79
C SER A 311 24.26 -16.71 22.10
N GLY A 312 24.93 -15.57 21.87
CA GLY A 312 26.32 -15.57 21.37
C GLY A 312 26.60 -14.85 20.06
N THR A 313 25.73 -13.97 19.55
CA THR A 313 26.12 -12.95 18.56
C THR A 313 25.11 -11.80 18.56
N PHE A 314 25.58 -10.55 18.68
CA PHE A 314 24.72 -9.36 18.72
C PHE A 314 24.88 -8.54 17.43
N PRO A 315 23.89 -8.51 16.52
CA PRO A 315 23.89 -7.58 15.39
C PRO A 315 23.71 -6.13 15.87
N PRO A 316 24.32 -5.13 15.20
CA PRO A 316 23.98 -3.74 15.42
C PRO A 316 22.56 -3.42 14.92
N LEU A 317 21.98 -2.30 15.37
CA LEU A 317 20.67 -1.82 14.91
C LEU A 317 20.71 -1.35 13.44
N PRO A 318 19.92 -1.97 12.56
CA PRO A 318 18.86 -1.25 11.84
C PRO A 318 17.53 -2.06 11.81
N PRO A 319 16.41 -1.59 11.19
CA PRO A 319 16.25 -0.42 10.33
C PRO A 319 15.06 0.52 10.68
N SER A 320 14.94 1.62 9.94
CA SER A 320 13.86 2.62 10.02
C SER A 320 12.52 2.13 9.44
N GLN A 321 12.29 0.82 9.41
CA GLN A 321 11.06 0.19 8.86
C GLN A 321 9.97 -0.06 9.92
N CYS A 322 10.29 0.16 11.21
CA CYS A 322 9.27 0.25 12.25
C CYS A 322 8.56 1.61 12.14
N PHE A 323 7.26 1.59 11.82
CA PHE A 323 6.47 2.78 11.51
C PHE A 323 5.18 2.86 12.33
N ILE A 324 5.01 3.98 13.01
CA ILE A 324 3.78 4.35 13.72
C ILE A 324 2.89 5.08 12.72
N ARG A 325 1.65 4.60 12.53
CA ARG A 325 0.74 5.09 11.48
C ARG A 325 -0.28 6.06 12.07
N ASN A 326 -0.55 7.18 11.40
CA ASN A 326 -1.60 8.11 11.83
C ASN A 326 -3.00 7.47 11.85
N LEU A 327 -3.23 6.46 10.99
CA LEU A 327 -4.42 5.59 11.04
C LEU A 327 -4.66 4.95 12.42
N GLY A 328 -3.64 4.85 13.28
CA GLY A 328 -3.73 4.29 14.63
C GLY A 328 -4.72 5.02 15.54
N PHE A 329 -4.90 6.34 15.36
CA PHE A 329 -5.86 7.16 16.10
C PHE A 329 -7.19 7.44 15.39
N LEU A 330 -7.35 7.06 14.12
CA LEU A 330 -8.56 7.37 13.36
C LEU A 330 -9.74 6.45 13.71
N TYR A 331 -10.95 7.01 13.60
CA TYR A 331 -12.24 6.30 13.70
C TYR A 331 -12.50 5.55 15.02
N GLY A 332 -11.80 5.91 16.10
CA GLY A 332 -12.14 5.46 17.45
C GLY A 332 -13.32 6.25 18.01
N ASN A 333 -14.37 5.56 18.46
CA ASN A 333 -15.42 6.11 19.31
C ASN A 333 -15.74 5.05 20.38
N ARG A 334 -15.04 5.09 21.52
CA ARG A 334 -15.19 4.10 22.61
C ARG A 334 -14.87 4.64 24.02
N GLY A 335 -14.72 5.95 24.20
CA GLY A 335 -14.49 6.56 25.53
C GLY A 335 -13.20 6.12 26.25
N LEU A 336 -13.00 6.69 27.44
CA LEU A 336 -11.86 6.40 28.33
C LEU A 336 -11.82 4.94 28.83
N HIS A 337 -12.96 4.23 28.92
CA HIS A 337 -12.96 2.82 29.32
C HIS A 337 -12.22 1.91 28.32
N SER A 338 -12.08 2.33 27.06
CA SER A 338 -11.38 1.59 26.01
C SER A 338 -9.88 1.86 25.94
N PHE A 339 -9.41 2.89 26.64
CA PHE A 339 -8.01 3.29 26.69
C PHE A 339 -7.13 2.17 27.28
N LEU A 340 -5.93 1.97 26.74
CA LEU A 340 -5.11 0.78 27.03
C LEU A 340 -4.87 0.56 28.53
N LEU A 341 -4.60 1.63 29.29
CA LEU A 341 -4.31 1.55 30.72
C LEU A 341 -5.56 1.27 31.59
N ASN A 342 -6.76 1.53 31.08
CA ASN A 342 -8.04 1.20 31.73
C ASN A 342 -8.52 -0.24 31.44
N ARG A 343 -7.88 -0.96 30.52
CA ARG A 343 -8.27 -2.34 30.18
C ARG A 343 -7.89 -3.30 31.29
N LYS A 344 -8.80 -4.20 31.64
CA LYS A 344 -8.55 -5.32 32.57
C LYS A 344 -7.76 -6.45 31.88
N LYS A 345 -6.90 -7.14 32.63
CA LYS A 345 -6.24 -8.40 32.25
C LYS A 345 -7.12 -9.57 32.69
N LYS A 346 -7.22 -10.64 31.90
CA LYS A 346 -7.83 -11.89 32.35
C LYS A 346 -6.89 -12.65 33.30
N SER A 347 -7.40 -13.05 34.45
CA SER A 347 -6.78 -13.95 35.44
C SER A 347 -7.76 -15.10 35.74
N ALA A 348 -7.33 -16.10 36.52
CA ALA A 348 -8.21 -17.19 36.97
C ALA A 348 -9.37 -16.64 37.82
N GLU A 349 -9.09 -15.74 38.77
CA GLU A 349 -10.10 -14.98 39.54
C GLU A 349 -10.87 -13.92 38.71
N GLY A 350 -10.99 -14.08 37.39
CA GLY A 350 -11.66 -13.13 36.52
C GLY A 350 -10.82 -11.90 36.15
N PRO A 351 -11.45 -10.77 35.73
CA PRO A 351 -10.77 -9.68 35.06
C PRO A 351 -10.27 -8.57 36.01
N ARG A 352 -8.97 -8.57 36.33
CA ARG A 352 -8.32 -7.60 37.24
C ARG A 352 -7.71 -6.37 36.55
N ARG A 353 -7.43 -5.31 37.32
CA ARG A 353 -6.70 -4.11 36.84
C ARG A 353 -5.21 -4.45 36.56
N LEU A 354 -4.56 -3.66 35.70
CA LEU A 354 -3.13 -3.80 35.38
C LEU A 354 -2.26 -3.30 36.53
N GLN A 355 -1.16 -3.99 36.79
CA GLN A 355 -0.06 -3.56 37.67
C GLN A 355 1.23 -3.33 36.86
N GLY A 356 2.28 -2.75 37.47
CA GLY A 356 3.50 -2.36 36.75
C GLY A 356 4.15 -3.50 35.95
N ALA A 357 4.18 -4.72 36.50
CA ALA A 357 4.71 -5.90 35.81
C ALA A 357 3.89 -6.31 34.57
N ASP A 358 2.55 -6.17 34.62
CA ASP A 358 1.70 -6.41 33.44
C ASP A 358 1.95 -5.35 32.36
N LEU A 359 2.22 -4.11 32.75
CA LEU A 359 2.53 -3.04 31.79
C LEU A 359 3.91 -3.23 31.16
N VAL A 360 4.93 -3.61 31.93
CA VAL A 360 6.26 -4.00 31.39
C VAL A 360 6.12 -5.14 30.36
N ARG A 361 5.29 -6.16 30.62
CA ARG A 361 4.96 -7.22 29.65
C ARG A 361 4.32 -6.67 28.36
N ILE A 362 3.33 -5.79 28.49
CA ILE A 362 2.62 -5.15 27.36
C ILE A 362 3.54 -4.25 26.52
N VAL A 363 4.52 -3.56 27.12
CA VAL A 363 5.44 -2.66 26.41
C VAL A 363 6.56 -3.43 25.70
N PHE A 364 7.19 -4.41 26.37
CA PHE A 364 8.48 -4.97 25.92
C PHE A 364 8.41 -6.44 25.44
N PHE A 365 7.33 -7.21 25.70
CA PHE A 365 7.29 -8.67 25.49
C PHE A 365 6.14 -9.20 24.61
N GLU A 366 4.91 -9.30 25.12
CA GLU A 366 3.76 -9.92 24.41
C GLU A 366 2.76 -8.92 23.83
N GLY A 367 2.94 -7.63 24.07
CA GLY A 367 2.05 -6.59 23.56
C GLY A 367 0.66 -6.62 24.18
N VAL A 368 -0.31 -5.99 23.51
CA VAL A 368 -1.72 -5.95 23.94
C VAL A 368 -2.35 -7.35 24.08
N THR A 369 -1.76 -8.38 23.47
CA THR A 369 -2.15 -9.79 23.60
C THR A 369 -1.97 -10.36 25.01
N TYR A 370 -1.09 -9.78 25.84
CA TYR A 370 -0.88 -10.21 27.24
C TYR A 370 -2.18 -10.17 28.07
N LEU A 371 -3.06 -9.21 27.76
CA LEU A 371 -4.38 -9.05 28.41
C LEU A 371 -5.30 -10.27 28.26
N ASN A 372 -5.05 -11.11 27.25
CA ASN A 372 -5.83 -12.29 26.91
C ASN A 372 -5.14 -13.61 27.33
N GLY A 373 -4.06 -13.56 28.13
CA GLY A 373 -3.35 -14.75 28.61
C GLY A 373 -2.27 -15.31 27.68
N LEU A 374 -1.81 -14.56 26.67
CA LEU A 374 -0.64 -14.95 25.90
C LEU A 374 0.64 -14.57 26.67
N GLU A 375 1.40 -15.56 27.14
CA GLU A 375 2.71 -15.37 27.75
C GLU A 375 3.83 -15.92 26.86
N LYS A 376 5.02 -15.31 26.90
CA LYS A 376 6.25 -15.80 26.25
C LYS A 376 7.32 -16.09 27.30
N LYS A 377 8.21 -17.06 27.01
CA LYS A 377 9.47 -17.22 27.77
C LYS A 377 10.31 -15.94 27.65
N PRO A 378 11.02 -15.50 28.71
CA PRO A 378 11.05 -16.07 30.07
C PRO A 378 9.77 -15.76 30.86
N LYS A 379 9.35 -16.63 31.80
CA LYS A 379 8.17 -16.40 32.67
C LYS A 379 8.43 -15.41 33.82
N LYS A 380 9.64 -15.39 34.40
CA LYS A 380 10.10 -14.32 35.29
C LYS A 380 10.65 -13.14 34.45
N LEU A 381 10.48 -11.90 34.90
CA LEU A 381 11.09 -10.73 34.25
C LEU A 381 12.61 -10.72 34.51
N PRO A 382 13.48 -10.51 33.50
CA PRO A 382 14.92 -10.36 33.73
C PRO A 382 15.23 -9.15 34.63
N ARG A 383 16.32 -9.20 35.41
CA ARG A 383 16.72 -8.20 36.43
C ARG A 383 16.53 -6.74 35.99
N ARG A 384 16.93 -6.40 34.76
CA ARG A 384 16.76 -5.06 34.16
C ARG A 384 15.29 -4.62 34.07
N PHE A 385 14.41 -5.49 33.58
CA PHE A 385 12.97 -5.21 33.43
C PHE A 385 12.20 -5.31 34.75
N PHE A 386 12.65 -6.18 35.67
CA PHE A 386 12.11 -6.24 37.04
C PHE A 386 12.36 -4.90 37.77
N GLY A 387 13.56 -4.32 37.65
CA GLY A 387 13.87 -3.00 38.19
C GLY A 387 13.04 -1.83 37.63
N MET A 388 12.34 -2.02 36.50
CA MET A 388 11.41 -1.02 35.95
C MET A 388 10.03 -1.05 36.62
N VAL A 389 9.64 -2.17 37.25
CA VAL A 389 8.28 -2.39 37.77
C VAL A 389 7.81 -1.27 38.71
N PRO A 390 8.62 -0.71 39.64
CA PRO A 390 8.20 0.42 40.48
C PRO A 390 7.80 1.66 39.69
N LEU A 391 8.55 2.02 38.63
CA LEU A 391 8.25 3.19 37.79
C LEU A 391 6.98 2.99 36.96
N PHE A 392 6.78 1.79 36.40
CA PHE A 392 5.54 1.47 35.66
C PHE A 392 4.32 1.31 36.59
N SER A 393 4.51 0.91 37.85
CA SER A 393 3.46 0.97 38.88
C SER A 393 3.13 2.42 39.26
N ARG A 394 4.12 3.31 39.40
CA ARG A 394 3.89 4.75 39.64
C ARG A 394 3.17 5.43 38.47
N LEU A 395 3.54 5.11 37.23
CA LEU A 395 2.82 5.54 36.01
C LEU A 395 1.34 5.13 36.08
N LEU A 396 1.05 3.88 36.46
CA LEU A 396 -0.33 3.41 36.63
C LEU A 396 -1.06 4.09 37.78
N GLN A 397 -0.38 4.44 38.88
CA GLN A 397 -0.95 5.20 39.99
C GLN A 397 -1.29 6.64 39.55
N GLN A 398 -0.38 7.32 38.85
CA GLN A 398 -0.58 8.65 38.29
C GLN A 398 -1.69 8.67 37.23
N HIS A 399 -1.75 7.65 36.36
CA HIS A 399 -2.86 7.43 35.42
C HIS A 399 -4.22 7.38 36.13
N ARG A 400 -4.33 6.59 37.22
CA ARG A 400 -5.56 6.46 38.02
C ARG A 400 -5.96 7.76 38.72
N LYS A 401 -4.99 8.62 39.09
CA LYS A 401 -5.23 9.95 39.70
C LYS A 401 -5.46 11.08 38.68
N CYS A 402 -5.20 10.86 37.38
CA CYS A 402 -5.22 11.93 36.38
C CYS A 402 -6.64 12.38 36.02
N PRO A 403 -7.00 13.67 36.21
CA PRO A 403 -8.36 14.17 35.98
C PRO A 403 -8.63 14.47 34.50
N TYR A 404 -8.51 13.45 33.64
CA TYR A 404 -8.64 13.54 32.17
C TYR A 404 -9.83 14.39 31.71
N GLY A 405 -11.00 14.24 32.34
CA GLY A 405 -12.21 15.01 32.02
C GLY A 405 -12.07 16.52 32.28
N ARG A 406 -11.48 16.91 33.42
CA ARG A 406 -11.23 18.33 33.75
C ARG A 406 -10.19 18.94 32.81
N ILE A 407 -9.11 18.20 32.51
CA ILE A 407 -8.07 18.63 31.56
C ILE A 407 -8.64 18.77 30.14
N LEU A 408 -9.51 17.85 29.72
CA LEU A 408 -10.20 17.90 28.42
C LEU A 408 -11.11 19.13 28.34
N GLN A 409 -11.98 19.37 29.33
CA GLN A 409 -12.87 20.52 29.33
C GLN A 409 -12.11 21.86 29.34
N ARG A 410 -11.01 21.98 30.09
CA ARG A 410 -10.22 23.22 30.16
C ARG A 410 -9.53 23.58 28.84
N ILE A 411 -9.13 22.59 28.04
CA ILE A 411 -8.31 22.82 26.83
C ILE A 411 -9.14 22.71 25.55
N CYS A 412 -10.01 21.71 25.47
CA CYS A 412 -10.99 21.51 24.41
C CYS A 412 -12.40 21.49 25.03
N PRO A 413 -12.96 22.63 25.44
CA PRO A 413 -14.31 22.67 25.99
C PRO A 413 -15.34 22.11 25.01
N SER A 414 -16.35 21.43 25.54
CA SER A 414 -17.61 21.23 24.82
C SER A 414 -18.56 22.33 25.27
N LEU A 415 -19.03 23.12 24.31
CA LEU A 415 -20.12 24.05 24.55
C LEU A 415 -21.36 23.21 24.86
N LYS A 416 -21.70 23.09 26.15
CA LYS A 416 -23.06 22.69 26.54
C LYS A 416 -24.01 23.68 25.88
N GLY A 417 -24.99 23.20 25.11
CA GLY A 417 -26.00 24.06 24.52
C GLY A 417 -26.82 24.72 25.63
N GLY A 418 -26.69 26.04 25.76
CA GLY A 418 -27.56 26.88 26.59
C GLY A 418 -28.71 27.51 25.80
N GLY A 419 -29.02 26.98 24.62
CA GLY A 419 -30.17 27.36 23.81
C GLY A 419 -31.15 26.21 23.75
N THR A 420 -32.43 26.50 23.99
CA THR A 420 -33.55 25.54 24.07
C THR A 420 -34.11 25.11 22.70
N GLY A 421 -33.44 25.50 21.59
CA GLY A 421 -33.80 25.09 20.23
C GLY A 421 -33.09 23.82 19.74
N PRO A 422 -33.58 23.20 18.64
CA PRO A 422 -32.93 22.04 18.04
C PRO A 422 -31.56 22.40 17.46
N GLU A 423 -30.47 21.86 18.03
CA GLU A 423 -29.11 22.06 17.49
C GLU A 423 -28.98 21.47 16.07
N GLU A 424 -29.02 22.32 15.05
CA GLU A 424 -28.83 21.90 13.66
C GLU A 424 -27.45 21.28 13.41
N LEU A 425 -27.40 20.35 12.46
CA LEU A 425 -26.18 19.71 11.97
C LEU A 425 -25.12 20.73 11.54
N ASN A 426 -25.54 21.83 10.89
CA ASN A 426 -24.68 22.93 10.45
C ASN A 426 -24.00 23.66 11.61
N SER A 427 -24.69 23.84 12.75
CA SER A 427 -24.10 24.45 13.94
C SER A 427 -22.98 23.59 14.56
N LEU A 428 -23.06 22.26 14.40
CA LEU A 428 -22.14 21.30 15.03
C LEU A 428 -20.92 20.98 14.17
N LEU A 429 -21.01 21.10 12.84
CA LEU A 429 -19.90 20.80 11.90
C LEU A 429 -18.62 21.64 12.15
N PRO A 430 -18.71 22.93 12.53
CA PRO A 430 -17.53 23.73 12.93
C PRO A 430 -16.97 23.39 14.33
N LYS A 431 -17.73 22.72 15.22
CA LYS A 431 -17.36 22.48 16.64
C LYS A 431 -16.27 21.40 16.81
N HIS A 432 -15.24 21.41 15.98
CA HIS A 432 -14.08 20.52 16.05
C HIS A 432 -12.87 21.16 16.76
N SER A 433 -12.12 20.37 17.53
CA SER A 433 -10.88 20.83 18.16
C SER A 433 -9.75 20.97 17.14
N ALA A 434 -9.09 22.13 17.13
CA ALA A 434 -7.87 22.33 16.34
C ALA A 434 -6.74 21.40 16.81
N PRO A 435 -5.89 20.85 15.93
CA PRO A 435 -4.85 19.88 16.30
C PRO A 435 -3.88 20.38 17.38
N HIS A 436 -3.63 21.70 17.44
CA HIS A 436 -2.78 22.28 18.49
C HIS A 436 -3.41 22.17 19.89
N ARG A 437 -4.74 22.29 20.03
CA ARG A 437 -5.43 22.11 21.33
C ARG A 437 -5.44 20.64 21.74
N VAL A 438 -5.63 19.72 20.80
CA VAL A 438 -5.50 18.27 21.02
C VAL A 438 -4.08 17.92 21.50
N TYR A 439 -3.05 18.53 20.89
CA TYR A 439 -1.67 18.42 21.38
C TYR A 439 -1.48 18.99 22.79
N LEU A 440 -2.04 20.16 23.12
CA LEU A 440 -1.94 20.74 24.47
C LEU A 440 -2.61 19.84 25.53
N PHE A 441 -3.76 19.24 25.20
CA PHE A 441 -4.43 18.22 26.04
C PHE A 441 -3.54 16.99 26.25
N VAL A 442 -3.02 16.41 25.16
CA VAL A 442 -2.09 15.26 25.23
C VAL A 442 -0.84 15.60 26.03
N ARG A 443 -0.26 16.80 25.86
CA ARG A 443 0.92 17.29 26.60
C ARG A 443 0.64 17.36 28.10
N ALA A 444 -0.50 17.93 28.50
CA ALA A 444 -0.91 17.99 29.90
C ALA A 444 -1.09 16.58 30.50
N CYS A 445 -1.74 15.66 29.77
CA CYS A 445 -1.91 14.28 30.21
C CYS A 445 -0.60 13.49 30.27
N LEU A 446 0.37 13.74 29.38
CA LEU A 446 1.72 13.15 29.46
C LEU A 446 2.47 13.66 30.69
N SER A 447 2.47 14.97 30.92
CA SER A 447 3.11 15.59 32.11
C SER A 447 2.49 15.13 33.43
N ALA A 448 1.20 14.79 33.46
CA ALA A 448 0.51 14.33 34.66
C ALA A 448 0.64 12.82 34.94
N VAL A 449 1.06 12.01 33.96
CA VAL A 449 0.98 10.53 34.03
C VAL A 449 2.32 9.81 33.83
N ILE A 450 3.31 10.45 33.20
CA ILE A 450 4.61 9.83 32.95
C ILE A 450 5.65 10.36 33.95
N PRO A 451 6.16 9.53 34.88
CA PRO A 451 7.21 9.90 35.84
C PRO A 451 8.41 10.57 35.16
N ARG A 452 9.00 11.59 35.81
CA ARG A 452 10.12 12.37 35.26
C ARG A 452 11.29 11.48 34.86
N GLU A 453 11.54 10.45 35.65
CA GLU A 453 12.64 9.49 35.49
C GLU A 453 12.55 8.66 34.20
N LEU A 454 11.34 8.40 33.68
CA LEU A 454 11.18 7.62 32.44
C LEU A 454 11.69 8.37 31.20
N TRP A 455 11.73 9.71 31.24
CA TRP A 455 12.35 10.52 30.19
C TRP A 455 13.88 10.54 30.28
N GLY A 456 14.46 10.26 31.46
CA GLY A 456 15.89 10.43 31.76
C GLY A 456 16.33 11.89 31.91
N SER A 457 15.93 12.76 30.99
CA SER A 457 16.20 14.20 31.04
C SER A 457 15.10 15.03 30.37
N ASP A 458 15.00 16.31 30.72
CA ASP A 458 14.06 17.24 30.11
C ASP A 458 14.32 17.45 28.60
N HIS A 459 15.57 17.28 28.15
CA HIS A 459 15.95 17.21 26.75
C HIS A 459 15.12 16.15 25.99
N ASN A 460 15.11 14.91 26.48
CA ASN A 460 14.33 13.82 25.89
C ASN A 460 12.83 14.08 25.95
N ARG A 461 12.33 14.64 27.06
CA ARG A 461 10.91 15.00 27.25
C ARG A 461 10.45 16.03 26.23
N VAL A 462 11.21 17.11 26.03
CA VAL A 462 10.90 18.18 25.06
C VAL A 462 10.99 17.64 23.62
N HIS A 463 12.01 16.83 23.30
CA HIS A 463 12.09 16.17 22.00
C HIS A 463 10.89 15.25 21.71
N PHE A 464 10.43 14.44 22.68
CA PHE A 464 9.25 13.60 22.49
C PHE A 464 7.98 14.44 22.34
N PHE A 465 7.81 15.53 23.11
CA PHE A 465 6.69 16.45 22.97
C PHE A 465 6.66 17.10 21.56
N ALA A 466 7.82 17.48 21.00
CA ALA A 466 7.90 17.97 19.63
C ALA A 466 7.50 16.89 18.59
N ARG A 467 7.92 15.63 18.77
CA ARG A 467 7.49 14.51 17.91
C ARG A 467 5.99 14.23 18.03
N ALA A 468 5.43 14.29 19.23
CA ALA A 468 3.99 14.13 19.46
C ALA A 468 3.17 15.27 18.82
N ARG A 469 3.66 16.52 18.87
CA ARG A 469 3.05 17.66 18.15
C ARG A 469 3.03 17.41 16.64
N GLY A 470 4.15 17.00 16.07
CA GLY A 470 4.27 16.66 14.64
C GLY A 470 3.35 15.51 14.22
N PHE A 471 3.28 14.44 15.03
CA PHE A 471 2.41 13.28 14.78
C PHE A 471 0.92 13.66 14.68
N LEU A 472 0.45 14.57 15.55
CA LEU A 472 -0.94 15.07 15.54
C LEU A 472 -1.22 16.11 14.44
N LEU A 473 -0.19 16.73 13.87
CA LEU A 473 -0.26 17.65 12.72
C LEU A 473 0.00 16.95 11.37
N ASN A 474 0.30 15.65 11.37
CA ASN A 474 0.60 14.90 10.16
C ASN A 474 -0.69 14.39 9.48
N GLY A 475 -0.70 14.38 8.15
CA GLY A 475 -1.85 13.96 7.36
C GLY A 475 -2.26 12.50 7.57
N LYS A 476 -3.50 12.17 7.21
CA LYS A 476 -4.15 10.87 7.39
C LYS A 476 -3.30 9.64 7.03
N PHE A 477 -2.50 9.71 5.96
CA PHE A 477 -1.71 8.60 5.44
C PHE A 477 -0.22 8.63 5.86
N GLU A 478 0.19 9.64 6.62
CA GLU A 478 1.58 9.76 7.07
C GLU A 478 1.98 8.72 8.12
N ARG A 479 3.29 8.52 8.23
CA ARG A 479 3.93 7.50 9.06
C ARG A 479 5.19 8.09 9.70
N LEU A 480 5.31 8.04 11.02
CA LEU A 480 6.54 8.37 11.73
C LEU A 480 7.38 7.09 11.86
N SER A 481 8.67 7.11 11.52
CA SER A 481 9.56 5.98 11.82
C SER A 481 10.07 6.02 13.26
N LEU A 482 10.45 4.85 13.77
CA LEU A 482 11.14 4.76 15.05
C LEU A 482 12.47 5.53 15.05
N ALA A 483 13.16 5.60 13.92
CA ALA A 483 14.39 6.38 13.77
C ALA A 483 14.14 7.89 13.95
N GLU A 484 13.06 8.44 13.36
CA GLU A 484 12.67 9.85 13.59
C GLU A 484 12.32 10.11 15.05
N LEU A 485 11.60 9.19 15.69
CA LEU A 485 11.22 9.29 17.10
C LEU A 485 12.44 9.24 18.05
N MET A 486 13.44 8.44 17.72
CA MET A 486 14.70 8.31 18.48
C MET A 486 15.76 9.38 18.13
N TRP A 487 15.59 10.13 17.05
CA TRP A 487 16.58 11.13 16.62
C TRP A 487 16.79 12.23 17.67
N ASN A 488 18.06 12.46 18.03
CA ASN A 488 18.53 13.32 19.12
C ASN A 488 18.11 12.90 20.55
N MET A 489 17.63 11.67 20.77
CA MET A 489 17.37 11.15 22.13
C MET A 489 18.66 10.73 22.84
N LYS A 490 18.90 11.28 24.04
CA LYS A 490 20.01 10.95 24.92
C LYS A 490 19.69 9.66 25.69
N VAL A 491 19.91 8.51 25.05
CA VAL A 491 19.62 7.16 25.60
C VAL A 491 20.27 6.93 26.97
N ASN A 492 21.47 7.47 27.19
CA ASN A 492 22.23 7.28 28.43
C ASN A 492 21.83 8.21 29.60
N ASP A 493 20.85 9.08 29.41
CA ASP A 493 20.23 9.86 30.50
C ASP A 493 19.20 9.01 31.26
N CYS A 494 18.54 8.07 30.55
CA CYS A 494 17.53 7.18 31.11
C CYS A 494 18.13 6.14 32.06
N ASP A 495 18.25 6.48 33.34
CA ASP A 495 18.81 5.62 34.40
C ASP A 495 18.10 4.27 34.53
N TRP A 496 16.79 4.23 34.28
CA TRP A 496 15.96 3.00 34.32
C TRP A 496 16.32 1.95 33.25
N LEU A 497 17.12 2.29 32.25
CA LEU A 497 17.61 1.34 31.23
C LEU A 497 18.84 0.55 31.69
N LYS A 498 19.47 0.93 32.82
CA LYS A 498 20.84 0.58 33.14
C LYS A 498 20.91 -0.53 34.20
N ILE A 499 21.74 -1.55 33.96
CA ILE A 499 22.11 -2.53 35.00
C ILE A 499 23.24 -1.97 35.87
N SER A 500 24.31 -1.48 35.21
CA SER A 500 25.35 -0.62 35.79
C SER A 500 25.17 0.80 35.29
N LYS A 501 25.18 1.80 36.19
CA LYS A 501 24.72 3.19 35.92
C LYS A 501 25.45 3.99 34.81
N SER A 502 26.53 3.58 34.20
CA SER A 502 27.76 3.02 34.78
C SER A 502 28.53 2.19 33.73
N GLY A 503 29.70 1.66 34.13
CA GLY A 503 30.69 1.02 33.24
C GLY A 503 31.29 1.93 32.17
N ARG A 504 32.37 1.48 31.52
CA ARG A 504 32.54 1.74 30.08
C ARG A 504 31.39 1.00 29.39
N ILE A 505 30.75 1.61 28.40
CA ILE A 505 29.50 1.08 27.82
C ILE A 505 29.84 0.41 26.48
N PRO A 506 29.79 -0.93 26.35
CA PRO A 506 29.99 -1.59 25.06
C PRO A 506 28.94 -1.15 24.03
N PRO A 507 29.27 -1.11 22.72
CA PRO A 507 28.31 -0.78 21.67
C PRO A 507 27.05 -1.66 21.68
N SER A 508 27.18 -2.94 22.06
CA SER A 508 26.06 -3.89 22.22
C SER A 508 25.09 -3.51 23.34
N GLU A 509 25.60 -3.13 24.51
CA GLU A 509 24.79 -2.62 25.64
C GLU A 509 24.12 -1.28 25.28
N LEU A 510 24.80 -0.40 24.54
CA LEU A 510 24.19 0.84 24.06
C LEU A 510 23.08 0.58 23.02
N ALA A 511 23.30 -0.34 22.08
CA ALA A 511 22.28 -0.76 21.12
C ALA A 511 21.06 -1.37 21.82
N TYR A 512 21.27 -2.20 22.85
CA TYR A 512 20.18 -2.81 23.61
C TYR A 512 19.39 -1.78 24.46
N ARG A 513 20.07 -0.82 25.11
CA ARG A 513 19.39 0.33 25.75
C ARG A 513 18.57 1.14 24.74
N THR A 514 19.13 1.37 23.55
CA THR A 514 18.46 2.11 22.46
C THR A 514 17.22 1.37 21.96
N GLN A 515 17.28 0.04 21.85
CA GLN A 515 16.13 -0.81 21.51
C GLN A 515 15.01 -0.72 22.55
N ILE A 516 15.33 -0.84 23.84
CA ILE A 516 14.35 -0.75 24.93
C ILE A 516 13.70 0.64 24.97
N LEU A 517 14.49 1.71 24.89
CA LEU A 517 13.94 3.08 24.84
C LEU A 517 13.06 3.28 23.61
N GLY A 518 13.45 2.74 22.46
CA GLY A 518 12.65 2.78 21.24
C GLY A 518 11.30 2.05 21.38
N GLN A 519 11.28 0.88 22.01
CA GLN A 519 10.03 0.16 22.33
C GLN A 519 9.13 0.99 23.25
N PHE A 520 9.67 1.58 24.31
CA PHE A 520 8.92 2.44 25.23
C PHE A 520 8.36 3.69 24.55
N LEU A 521 9.16 4.45 23.80
CA LEU A 521 8.70 5.67 23.13
C LEU A 521 7.70 5.36 22.01
N ALA A 522 7.87 4.24 21.28
CA ALA A 522 6.88 3.81 20.29
C ALA A 522 5.54 3.42 20.94
N TRP A 523 5.57 2.70 22.06
CA TRP A 523 4.39 2.43 22.87
C TRP A 523 3.76 3.71 23.42
N LEU A 524 4.57 4.70 23.84
CA LEU A 524 4.07 5.96 24.35
C LEU A 524 3.36 6.78 23.26
N LEU A 525 3.77 6.66 21.99
CA LEU A 525 3.09 7.33 20.88
C LEU A 525 1.86 6.55 20.35
N ASP A 526 1.94 5.24 20.13
CA ASP A 526 0.83 4.43 19.59
C ASP A 526 -0.17 3.97 20.67
N GLY A 527 0.34 3.51 21.82
CA GLY A 527 -0.45 3.00 22.93
C GLY A 527 -1.04 4.09 23.83
N PHE A 528 -0.25 5.11 24.18
CA PHE A 528 -0.70 6.22 25.02
C PHE A 528 -1.25 7.40 24.20
N VAL A 529 -0.46 8.08 23.37
CA VAL A 529 -0.93 9.30 22.65
C VAL A 529 -2.09 8.99 21.68
N ALA A 530 -1.89 8.08 20.71
CA ALA A 530 -2.95 7.72 19.76
C ALA A 530 -4.13 7.00 20.45
N GLY A 531 -3.87 6.23 21.51
CA GLY A 531 -4.89 5.60 22.34
C GLY A 531 -5.76 6.61 23.10
N LEU A 532 -5.16 7.67 23.65
CA LEU A 532 -5.86 8.72 24.40
C LEU A 532 -6.67 9.63 23.47
N VAL A 533 -6.14 9.96 22.29
CA VAL A 533 -6.90 10.67 21.25
C VAL A 533 -8.17 9.88 20.89
N ARG A 534 -8.07 8.57 20.64
CA ARG A 534 -9.23 7.69 20.37
C ARG A 534 -10.23 7.52 21.52
N ALA A 535 -9.79 7.81 22.74
CA ALA A 535 -10.64 7.74 23.93
C ALA A 535 -11.49 9.00 24.11
N CYS A 536 -11.00 10.17 23.66
CA CYS A 536 -11.64 11.46 23.89
C CYS A 536 -12.21 12.12 22.62
N PHE A 537 -11.68 11.78 21.45
CA PHE A 537 -11.98 12.41 20.16
C PHE A 537 -12.30 11.39 19.07
N TYR A 538 -13.23 11.73 18.18
CA TYR A 538 -13.35 11.10 16.88
C TYR A 538 -12.48 11.86 15.86
N ALA A 539 -11.41 11.20 15.42
CA ALA A 539 -10.52 11.73 14.38
C ALA A 539 -10.94 11.22 12.99
N THR A 540 -11.17 12.14 12.05
CA THR A 540 -11.64 11.85 10.68
C THR A 540 -11.15 12.89 9.67
N GLU A 541 -11.03 12.50 8.39
CA GLU A 541 -11.00 13.45 7.28
C GLU A 541 -12.33 14.22 7.14
N SER A 542 -12.28 15.33 6.40
CA SER A 542 -13.43 16.08 5.87
C SER A 542 -13.35 16.06 4.35
N MET A 543 -14.49 16.19 3.66
CA MET A 543 -14.49 16.55 2.24
C MET A 543 -13.83 17.93 2.02
N GLY A 544 -13.32 18.16 0.80
CA GLY A 544 -12.53 19.34 0.43
C GLY A 544 -11.08 19.33 0.95
N GLN A 545 -10.91 19.09 2.25
CA GLN A 545 -9.67 19.27 3.06
C GLN A 545 -8.54 18.24 2.83
N LYS A 546 -8.56 17.53 1.68
CA LYS A 546 -7.58 16.51 1.24
C LYS A 546 -7.21 15.51 2.37
N ASN A 547 -5.95 15.47 2.81
CA ASN A 547 -5.45 14.54 3.85
C ASN A 547 -5.48 15.11 5.28
N ALA A 548 -6.05 16.30 5.51
CA ALA A 548 -6.14 16.89 6.85
C ALA A 548 -7.08 16.09 7.77
N VAL A 549 -6.86 16.15 9.08
CA VAL A 549 -7.65 15.43 10.09
C VAL A 549 -8.33 16.43 11.02
N ARG A 550 -9.66 16.36 11.12
CA ARG A 550 -10.47 17.05 12.12
C ARG A 550 -10.62 16.16 13.36
N PHE A 551 -10.60 16.76 14.53
CA PHE A 551 -10.75 16.08 15.83
C PHE A 551 -12.02 16.59 16.52
N TYR A 552 -13.15 15.92 16.28
CA TYR A 552 -14.38 16.19 17.03
C TYR A 552 -14.27 15.53 18.41
N ARG A 553 -14.81 16.14 19.46
CA ARG A 553 -14.96 15.42 20.74
C ARG A 553 -16.01 14.33 20.63
N GLN A 554 -15.93 13.33 21.50
CA GLN A 554 -16.85 12.18 21.48
C GLN A 554 -18.33 12.58 21.61
N ASP A 555 -18.64 13.57 22.46
CA ASP A 555 -19.99 14.10 22.69
C ASP A 555 -20.54 14.84 21.46
N VAL A 556 -19.77 15.78 20.90
CA VAL A 556 -20.14 16.50 19.66
C VAL A 556 -20.31 15.53 18.49
N TRP A 557 -19.41 14.56 18.35
CA TRP A 557 -19.47 13.58 17.27
C TRP A 557 -20.67 12.64 17.40
N ALA A 558 -21.06 12.24 18.62
CA ALA A 558 -22.26 11.43 18.83
C ALA A 558 -23.53 12.14 18.34
N LYS A 559 -23.71 13.42 18.67
CA LYS A 559 -24.80 14.27 18.14
C LYS A 559 -24.77 14.36 16.61
N LEU A 560 -23.60 14.65 16.02
CA LEU A 560 -23.42 14.71 14.56
C LEU A 560 -23.81 13.40 13.85
N GLN A 561 -23.49 12.24 14.43
CA GLN A 561 -23.89 10.95 13.86
C GLN A 561 -25.41 10.71 13.95
N ASP A 562 -26.03 11.07 15.08
CA ASP A 562 -27.46 10.82 15.32
C ASP A 562 -28.36 11.69 14.45
N LEU A 563 -28.06 12.99 14.35
CA LEU A 563 -28.78 13.93 13.47
C LEU A 563 -28.65 13.51 12.00
N ALA A 564 -27.44 13.16 11.55
CA ALA A 564 -27.22 12.67 10.19
C ALA A 564 -27.99 11.37 9.91
N PHE A 565 -28.05 10.45 10.88
CA PHE A 565 -28.78 9.19 10.74
C PHE A 565 -30.29 9.39 10.66
N LYS A 566 -30.86 10.25 11.52
CA LYS A 566 -32.28 10.64 11.45
C LYS A 566 -32.65 11.24 10.09
N GLY A 567 -31.78 12.08 9.53
CA GLY A 567 -31.95 12.65 8.18
C GLY A 567 -31.90 11.63 7.03
N HIS A 568 -31.45 10.39 7.24
CA HIS A 568 -31.55 9.30 6.27
C HIS A 568 -32.84 8.48 6.45
N LEU A 569 -33.29 8.25 7.69
CA LEU A 569 -34.57 7.60 7.98
C LEU A 569 -35.74 8.43 7.43
N ALA A 570 -35.75 9.75 7.69
CA ALA A 570 -36.78 10.68 7.21
C ALA A 570 -36.89 10.77 5.67
N LYS A 571 -35.94 10.20 4.92
CA LYS A 571 -35.95 10.14 3.45
C LYS A 571 -36.41 8.79 2.89
N GLY A 572 -36.91 7.89 3.74
CA GLY A 572 -37.34 6.54 3.35
C GLY A 572 -36.21 5.65 2.81
N GLN A 573 -34.95 6.01 3.07
CA GLN A 573 -33.78 5.30 2.49
C GLN A 573 -33.50 3.98 3.21
N MET A 574 -33.84 3.91 4.50
CA MET A 574 -33.73 2.69 5.31
C MET A 574 -34.90 2.57 6.28
N GLU A 575 -35.31 1.33 6.51
CA GLU A 575 -36.42 0.89 7.37
C GLU A 575 -35.84 0.16 8.60
N GLU A 576 -36.43 0.32 9.78
CA GLU A 576 -35.98 -0.40 10.97
C GLU A 576 -36.58 -1.81 11.03
N LEU A 577 -35.74 -2.84 11.13
CA LEU A 577 -36.20 -4.21 11.29
C LEU A 577 -36.52 -4.52 12.75
N SER A 578 -37.67 -5.12 13.00
CA SER A 578 -38.05 -5.62 14.34
C SER A 578 -37.07 -6.67 14.85
N PRO A 579 -36.97 -6.92 16.17
CA PRO A 579 -36.07 -7.95 16.71
C PRO A 579 -36.32 -9.34 16.11
N ALA A 580 -37.59 -9.69 15.81
CA ALA A 580 -37.96 -10.94 15.15
C ALA A 580 -37.50 -10.97 13.68
N GLN A 581 -37.77 -9.91 12.90
CA GLN A 581 -37.30 -9.78 11.52
C GLN A 581 -35.76 -9.78 11.42
N ALA A 582 -35.06 -9.20 12.39
CA ALA A 582 -33.60 -9.20 12.47
C ALA A 582 -33.03 -10.58 12.85
N ALA A 583 -33.79 -11.40 13.59
CA ALA A 583 -33.43 -12.78 13.94
C ALA A 583 -33.73 -13.78 12.80
N SER A 584 -34.78 -13.56 12.01
CA SER A 584 -35.12 -14.39 10.84
C SER A 584 -34.28 -14.10 9.59
N LEU A 585 -33.41 -13.08 9.62
CA LEU A 585 -32.44 -12.84 8.54
C LEU A 585 -31.59 -14.09 8.26
N PRO A 586 -31.42 -14.49 6.99
CA PRO A 586 -30.63 -15.67 6.62
C PRO A 586 -29.23 -15.68 7.27
N LYS A 587 -28.79 -16.85 7.73
CA LYS A 587 -27.47 -17.03 8.38
C LYS A 587 -26.30 -16.52 7.50
N GLY A 588 -26.47 -16.51 6.17
CA GLY A 588 -25.54 -15.96 5.18
C GLY A 588 -25.52 -14.43 5.03
N THR A 589 -26.50 -13.68 5.54
CA THR A 589 -26.65 -12.22 5.34
C THR A 589 -25.45 -11.44 5.87
N VAL A 590 -24.99 -10.45 5.10
CA VAL A 590 -23.78 -9.66 5.40
C VAL A 590 -24.15 -8.27 5.90
N ILE A 591 -24.12 -8.11 7.22
CA ILE A 591 -24.48 -6.85 7.89
C ILE A 591 -23.37 -5.81 7.72
N SER A 592 -23.72 -4.69 7.10
CA SER A 592 -22.85 -3.52 6.96
C SER A 592 -23.00 -2.56 8.14
N ARG A 593 -22.08 -1.60 8.30
CA ARG A 593 -22.14 -0.54 9.30
C ARG A 593 -21.85 0.81 8.68
N LEU A 594 -22.59 1.84 9.07
CA LEU A 594 -22.34 3.21 8.60
C LEU A 594 -21.10 3.83 9.25
N ARG A 595 -20.39 4.62 8.45
CA ARG A 595 -19.43 5.63 8.88
C ARG A 595 -19.74 6.93 8.17
N PHE A 596 -19.94 8.01 8.90
CA PHE A 596 -20.12 9.34 8.32
C PHE A 596 -18.77 10.05 8.07
N ILE A 597 -18.73 10.91 7.05
CA ILE A 597 -17.65 11.87 6.77
C ILE A 597 -18.25 13.28 6.65
N PRO A 598 -17.72 14.30 7.37
CA PRO A 598 -18.14 15.69 7.23
C PRO A 598 -17.98 16.25 5.81
N LYS A 599 -19.01 16.99 5.38
CA LYS A 599 -18.96 17.97 4.29
C LYS A 599 -18.84 19.39 4.88
N THR A 600 -19.21 20.39 4.07
CA THR A 600 -19.48 21.79 4.45
C THR A 600 -20.85 21.96 5.11
N ASP A 601 -21.83 21.22 4.60
CA ASP A 601 -23.29 21.40 4.67
C ASP A 601 -24.01 20.17 5.27
N GLY A 602 -23.26 19.16 5.69
CA GLY A 602 -23.82 17.90 6.16
C GLY A 602 -22.80 16.79 6.31
N MET A 603 -23.27 15.55 6.24
CA MET A 603 -22.49 14.34 6.46
C MET A 603 -22.75 13.36 5.31
N ARG A 604 -21.69 12.79 4.70
CA ARG A 604 -21.82 11.71 3.71
C ARG A 604 -21.75 10.34 4.42
N PRO A 605 -22.74 9.45 4.27
CA PRO A 605 -22.66 8.08 4.79
C PRO A 605 -21.72 7.24 3.94
N ILE A 606 -20.98 6.32 4.56
CA ILE A 606 -20.24 5.27 3.85
C ILE A 606 -20.53 3.94 4.54
N THR A 607 -21.09 3.00 3.79
CA THR A 607 -21.40 1.65 4.23
C THR A 607 -20.11 0.82 4.24
N ARG A 608 -19.76 0.26 5.41
CA ARG A 608 -18.61 -0.62 5.59
C ARG A 608 -19.08 -2.00 6.01
N VAL A 609 -18.85 -3.00 5.15
CA VAL A 609 -18.96 -4.42 5.54
C VAL A 609 -17.89 -4.73 6.59
N VAL A 610 -18.26 -4.97 7.84
CA VAL A 610 -17.33 -5.21 8.96
C VAL A 610 -17.31 -6.70 9.34
N GLY A 611 -16.41 -7.45 8.69
CA GLY A 611 -16.19 -8.87 8.96
C GLY A 611 -14.91 -9.41 8.31
N THR A 612 -14.52 -10.61 8.75
CA THR A 612 -13.39 -11.43 8.23
C THR A 612 -13.72 -12.94 8.19
N ASP A 613 -14.88 -13.29 8.72
CA ASP A 613 -15.61 -14.55 8.55
C ASP A 613 -15.76 -14.98 7.08
N PRO A 614 -16.02 -16.28 6.81
CA PRO A 614 -16.15 -16.80 5.45
C PRO A 614 -17.19 -16.07 4.61
N LYS A 615 -18.41 -15.85 5.12
CA LYS A 615 -19.49 -15.18 4.38
C LYS A 615 -19.12 -13.75 3.96
N THR A 616 -18.51 -12.96 4.84
CA THR A 616 -18.00 -11.63 4.49
C THR A 616 -16.90 -11.67 3.43
N ARG A 617 -16.03 -12.68 3.44
CA ARG A 617 -14.98 -12.83 2.42
C ARG A 617 -15.58 -13.23 1.06
N MET A 618 -16.54 -14.15 1.05
CA MET A 618 -17.27 -14.62 -0.14
C MET A 618 -18.11 -13.50 -0.78
N PHE A 619 -18.86 -12.73 0.01
CA PHE A 619 -19.59 -11.55 -0.47
C PHE A 619 -18.64 -10.51 -1.10
N ARG A 620 -17.49 -10.23 -0.48
CA ARG A 620 -16.45 -9.37 -1.09
C ARG A 620 -15.73 -10.01 -2.28
N ALA A 621 -15.90 -11.30 -2.57
CA ALA A 621 -15.55 -11.89 -3.86
C ALA A 621 -16.65 -11.56 -4.88
N ARG A 622 -17.89 -12.02 -4.65
CA ARG A 622 -19.01 -11.84 -5.57
C ARG A 622 -19.30 -10.38 -5.97
N VAL A 623 -19.09 -9.39 -5.08
CA VAL A 623 -19.16 -7.95 -5.44
C VAL A 623 -18.08 -7.51 -6.46
N ARG A 624 -16.88 -8.11 -6.41
CA ARG A 624 -15.84 -7.89 -7.43
C ARG A 624 -16.11 -8.69 -8.70
N ASP A 625 -16.71 -9.85 -8.58
CA ASP A 625 -17.08 -10.71 -9.72
C ASP A 625 -18.17 -10.02 -10.56
N LEU A 626 -19.24 -9.53 -9.92
CA LEU A 626 -20.25 -8.67 -10.54
C LEU A 626 -19.65 -7.42 -11.20
N LEU A 627 -18.73 -6.72 -10.51
CA LEU A 627 -18.04 -5.55 -11.08
C LEU A 627 -17.24 -5.91 -12.33
N ASP A 628 -16.52 -7.04 -12.32
CA ASP A 628 -15.68 -7.43 -13.44
C ASP A 628 -16.49 -8.00 -14.62
N LEU A 629 -17.65 -8.64 -14.39
CA LEU A 629 -18.60 -9.02 -15.45
C LEU A 629 -19.28 -7.81 -16.09
N LEU A 630 -19.78 -6.85 -15.29
CA LEU A 630 -20.35 -5.59 -15.83
C LEU A 630 -19.31 -4.80 -16.64
N ARG A 631 -18.01 -4.94 -16.32
CA ARG A 631 -16.89 -4.43 -17.12
C ARG A 631 -16.57 -5.24 -18.38
N VAL A 632 -17.11 -6.45 -18.56
CA VAL A 632 -17.14 -7.12 -19.86
C VAL A 632 -18.29 -6.54 -20.68
N CYS A 633 -19.52 -6.50 -20.15
CA CYS A 633 -20.69 -5.93 -20.86
C CYS A 633 -20.41 -4.53 -21.40
N VAL A 634 -19.84 -3.64 -20.58
CA VAL A 634 -19.48 -2.26 -20.97
C VAL A 634 -18.34 -2.18 -22.00
N ARG A 635 -17.53 -3.23 -22.18
CA ARG A 635 -16.53 -3.28 -23.27
C ARG A 635 -17.13 -3.80 -24.58
N SER A 636 -18.03 -4.77 -24.51
CA SER A 636 -18.76 -5.27 -25.68
C SER A 636 -19.80 -4.27 -26.18
N THR A 637 -20.43 -3.52 -25.27
CA THR A 637 -21.51 -2.58 -25.57
C THR A 637 -21.28 -1.25 -24.83
N PRO A 638 -20.38 -0.37 -25.34
CA PRO A 638 -20.02 0.88 -24.65
C PRO A 638 -21.20 1.85 -24.42
N SER A 639 -22.22 1.81 -25.29
CA SER A 639 -23.44 2.63 -25.19
C SER A 639 -24.22 2.42 -23.90
N LEU A 640 -24.04 1.30 -23.19
CA LEU A 640 -24.62 1.07 -21.85
C LEU A 640 -24.23 2.14 -20.82
N LEU A 641 -23.11 2.83 -21.03
CA LEU A 641 -22.66 3.92 -20.15
C LEU A 641 -23.23 5.30 -20.50
N GLY A 642 -23.89 5.47 -21.65
CA GLY A 642 -24.23 6.79 -22.20
C GLY A 642 -23.00 7.70 -22.24
N SER A 643 -23.17 8.95 -21.79
CA SER A 643 -22.14 9.99 -21.76
C SER A 643 -21.11 9.88 -20.62
N THR A 644 -20.91 8.70 -20.03
CA THR A 644 -19.98 8.55 -18.88
C THR A 644 -18.51 8.78 -19.27
N VAL A 645 -17.84 9.71 -18.58
CA VAL A 645 -16.38 9.89 -18.62
C VAL A 645 -15.75 9.52 -17.27
N TRP A 646 -14.71 8.68 -17.27
CA TRP A 646 -14.08 8.19 -16.03
C TRP A 646 -12.96 9.09 -15.50
N GLY A 647 -12.54 10.10 -16.28
CA GLY A 647 -11.60 11.12 -15.87
C GLY A 647 -10.99 11.91 -17.02
N MET A 648 -9.90 12.62 -16.73
CA MET A 648 -9.26 13.59 -17.64
C MET A 648 -8.89 13.01 -19.02
N THR A 649 -8.61 11.71 -19.15
CA THR A 649 -8.27 11.08 -20.43
C THR A 649 -9.49 10.86 -21.33
N ASP A 650 -10.68 10.63 -20.76
CA ASP A 650 -11.90 10.48 -21.54
C ASP A 650 -12.50 11.85 -21.88
N ILE A 651 -12.46 12.80 -20.94
CA ILE A 651 -12.78 14.21 -21.19
C ILE A 651 -11.90 14.79 -22.30
N HIS A 652 -10.60 14.44 -22.34
CA HIS A 652 -9.70 14.85 -23.41
C HIS A 652 -10.15 14.33 -24.77
N LYS A 653 -10.52 13.05 -24.91
CA LYS A 653 -11.04 12.51 -26.18
C LYS A 653 -12.23 13.30 -26.71
N VAL A 654 -13.23 13.56 -25.86
CA VAL A 654 -14.47 14.26 -26.25
C VAL A 654 -14.18 15.71 -26.65
N LEU A 655 -13.29 16.40 -25.93
CA LEU A 655 -12.92 17.77 -26.26
C LEU A 655 -11.98 17.85 -27.48
N SER A 656 -11.12 16.86 -27.71
CA SER A 656 -10.26 16.81 -28.91
C SER A 656 -11.02 16.65 -30.21
N SER A 657 -12.25 16.10 -30.19
CA SER A 657 -13.12 16.04 -31.38
C SER A 657 -13.86 17.36 -31.67
N LEU A 658 -14.20 18.15 -30.64
CA LEU A 658 -14.97 19.40 -30.82
C LEU A 658 -14.07 20.65 -30.92
N ALA A 659 -13.01 20.73 -30.10
CA ALA A 659 -12.20 21.94 -29.97
C ALA A 659 -11.51 22.40 -31.28
N PRO A 660 -11.08 21.52 -32.21
CA PRO A 660 -10.53 21.97 -33.49
C PRO A 660 -11.58 22.70 -34.35
N ALA A 661 -12.78 22.12 -34.52
CA ALA A 661 -13.85 22.71 -35.32
C ALA A 661 -14.34 24.04 -34.73
N GLN A 662 -14.49 24.12 -33.40
CA GLN A 662 -14.85 25.35 -32.68
C GLN A 662 -13.78 26.46 -32.80
N LYS A 663 -12.50 26.09 -32.96
CA LYS A 663 -11.40 27.06 -33.15
C LYS A 663 -11.29 27.54 -34.60
N ASP A 664 -11.63 26.68 -35.56
CA ASP A 664 -11.62 26.97 -37.00
C ASP A 664 -12.82 27.84 -37.41
N LYS A 665 -14.03 27.49 -36.94
CA LYS A 665 -15.26 28.27 -37.09
C LYS A 665 -15.90 28.55 -35.72
N PRO A 666 -15.49 29.63 -35.03
CA PRO A 666 -16.10 30.02 -33.75
C PRO A 666 -17.60 30.31 -33.88
N GLN A 667 -18.37 29.69 -32.99
CA GLN A 667 -19.81 29.88 -32.84
C GLN A 667 -20.18 30.02 -31.35
N GLN A 668 -21.32 30.63 -31.03
CA GLN A 668 -21.78 30.71 -29.66
C GLN A 668 -22.13 29.32 -29.11
N LEU A 669 -21.58 28.98 -27.95
CA LEU A 669 -21.85 27.70 -27.27
C LEU A 669 -22.63 27.92 -25.97
N TYR A 670 -23.62 27.06 -25.75
CA TYR A 670 -24.48 27.02 -24.57
C TYR A 670 -24.06 25.86 -23.67
N PHE A 671 -23.67 26.20 -22.45
CA PHE A 671 -23.18 25.29 -21.42
C PHE A 671 -24.24 25.10 -20.36
N VAL A 672 -24.54 23.85 -20.01
CA VAL A 672 -25.40 23.50 -18.86
C VAL A 672 -24.69 22.50 -17.97
N LYS A 673 -24.43 22.88 -16.73
CA LYS A 673 -23.97 21.98 -15.66
C LYS A 673 -25.10 21.68 -14.70
N VAL A 674 -25.21 20.40 -14.32
CA VAL A 674 -26.14 19.88 -13.31
C VAL A 674 -25.41 18.97 -12.33
N ASP A 675 -25.71 19.09 -11.03
CA ASP A 675 -25.21 18.21 -9.95
C ASP A 675 -26.40 17.49 -9.31
N VAL A 676 -26.32 16.16 -9.21
CA VAL A 676 -27.42 15.31 -8.73
C VAL A 676 -27.36 15.10 -7.21
N SER A 677 -28.43 15.50 -6.53
CA SER A 677 -28.63 15.42 -5.08
C SER A 677 -28.72 13.98 -4.57
N GLY A 678 -27.57 13.38 -4.23
CA GLY A 678 -27.51 12.08 -3.57
C GLY A 678 -27.74 10.90 -4.51
N ALA A 679 -27.14 10.97 -5.70
CA ALA A 679 -27.29 10.00 -6.80
C ALA A 679 -27.14 8.51 -6.43
N TYR A 680 -26.45 8.16 -5.33
CA TYR A 680 -26.35 6.76 -4.90
C TYR A 680 -27.48 6.40 -3.92
N GLU A 681 -27.88 7.33 -3.06
CA GLU A 681 -28.93 7.14 -2.06
C GLU A 681 -30.36 7.23 -2.66
N SER A 682 -30.53 7.84 -3.84
CA SER A 682 -31.83 8.11 -4.46
C SER A 682 -32.31 7.07 -5.49
N LEU A 683 -31.43 6.22 -6.03
CA LEU A 683 -31.75 5.25 -7.08
C LEU A 683 -32.86 4.25 -6.65
N PRO A 684 -33.97 4.12 -7.40
CA PRO A 684 -34.99 3.11 -7.16
C PRO A 684 -34.45 1.70 -7.40
N HIS A 685 -34.79 0.76 -6.51
CA HIS A 685 -34.36 -0.64 -6.66
C HIS A 685 -34.99 -1.32 -7.88
N SER A 686 -36.23 -1.00 -8.22
CA SER A 686 -36.92 -1.51 -9.41
C SER A 686 -36.19 -1.15 -10.71
N LYS A 687 -35.89 0.13 -10.94
CA LYS A 687 -35.19 0.58 -12.16
C LYS A 687 -33.73 0.08 -12.22
N LEU A 688 -33.09 -0.11 -11.07
CA LEU A 688 -31.79 -0.79 -10.99
C LEU A 688 -31.89 -2.28 -11.37
N MET A 689 -32.95 -3.00 -10.95
CA MET A 689 -33.19 -4.38 -11.36
C MET A 689 -33.43 -4.50 -12.86
N GLU A 690 -34.21 -3.60 -13.44
CA GLU A 690 -34.48 -3.53 -14.88
C GLU A 690 -33.20 -3.31 -15.71
N VAL A 691 -32.50 -2.18 -15.48
CA VAL A 691 -31.34 -1.77 -16.31
C VAL A 691 -30.17 -2.74 -16.16
N ILE A 692 -29.91 -3.27 -14.96
CA ILE A 692 -28.83 -4.24 -14.76
C ILE A 692 -29.24 -5.63 -15.23
N GLY A 693 -30.55 -5.96 -15.23
CA GLY A 693 -31.09 -7.14 -15.89
C GLY A 693 -30.84 -7.12 -17.40
N GLN A 694 -31.17 -6.01 -18.07
CA GLN A 694 -30.88 -5.78 -19.49
C GLN A 694 -29.37 -5.81 -19.79
N ALA A 695 -28.53 -5.22 -18.93
CA ALA A 695 -27.07 -5.22 -19.13
C ALA A 695 -26.41 -6.60 -18.89
N LEU A 696 -27.13 -7.56 -18.29
CA LEU A 696 -26.66 -8.93 -18.04
C LEU A 696 -27.42 -9.99 -18.88
N SER A 697 -28.52 -9.64 -19.55
CA SER A 697 -29.30 -10.61 -20.32
C SER A 697 -28.55 -11.23 -21.51
N PRO A 698 -27.67 -10.52 -22.26
CA PRO A 698 -26.93 -11.12 -23.38
C PRO A 698 -25.82 -12.09 -22.93
N ILE A 699 -25.58 -12.23 -21.61
CA ILE A 699 -24.46 -13.00 -21.06
C ILE A 699 -24.87 -13.97 -19.95
N GLN A 700 -26.15 -14.32 -19.80
CA GLN A 700 -26.58 -15.14 -18.66
C GLN A 700 -25.91 -16.51 -18.63
N ASP A 701 -25.85 -17.19 -19.77
CA ASP A 701 -25.29 -18.54 -19.87
C ASP A 701 -23.83 -18.58 -20.35
N GLU A 702 -23.29 -17.40 -20.67
CA GLU A 702 -21.86 -17.17 -20.95
C GLU A 702 -20.96 -17.51 -19.77
N LEU A 703 -19.78 -18.05 -20.09
CA LEU A 703 -18.74 -18.42 -19.13
C LEU A 703 -17.59 -17.40 -19.17
N PHE A 704 -17.30 -16.78 -18.04
CA PHE A 704 -16.23 -15.79 -17.92
C PHE A 704 -15.07 -16.33 -17.08
N THR A 705 -13.86 -16.23 -17.60
CA THR A 705 -12.64 -16.56 -16.84
C THR A 705 -12.01 -15.32 -16.24
N VAL A 706 -11.40 -15.47 -15.06
CA VAL A 706 -10.77 -14.36 -14.33
C VAL A 706 -9.26 -14.55 -14.27
N ARG A 707 -8.52 -13.67 -14.95
CA ARG A 707 -7.05 -13.66 -14.99
C ARG A 707 -6.48 -12.60 -14.04
N CYS A 708 -5.63 -13.02 -13.11
CA CYS A 708 -4.97 -12.16 -12.11
C CYS A 708 -3.46 -12.20 -12.27
N TYR A 709 -2.83 -11.04 -12.48
CA TYR A 709 -1.38 -10.94 -12.73
C TYR A 709 -0.78 -9.65 -12.14
N ALA A 710 0.51 -9.70 -11.82
CA ALA A 710 1.32 -8.52 -11.54
C ALA A 710 2.04 -8.04 -12.81
N LYS A 711 2.09 -6.72 -13.02
CA LYS A 711 2.92 -6.05 -14.04
C LYS A 711 4.01 -5.24 -13.34
N ILE A 712 5.26 -5.46 -13.70
CA ILE A 712 6.45 -4.73 -13.21
C ILE A 712 7.09 -4.00 -14.40
N TRP A 713 7.48 -2.73 -14.25
CA TRP A 713 8.13 -1.97 -15.31
C TRP A 713 8.99 -0.83 -14.74
N ALA A 714 9.97 -0.37 -15.51
CA ALA A 714 10.79 0.79 -15.16
C ALA A 714 10.18 2.11 -15.67
N ASP A 715 10.50 3.20 -14.99
CA ASP A 715 10.23 4.57 -15.42
C ASP A 715 11.51 5.39 -15.22
N SER A 716 11.94 6.16 -16.22
CA SER A 716 13.24 6.84 -16.19
C SER A 716 13.36 7.94 -15.12
N TYR A 717 12.26 8.39 -14.50
CA TYR A 717 12.26 9.45 -13.48
C TYR A 717 11.64 9.01 -12.14
N GLU A 718 10.63 8.13 -12.16
CA GLU A 718 10.06 7.54 -10.93
C GLU A 718 10.81 6.27 -10.46
N GLY A 719 11.55 5.61 -11.36
CA GLY A 719 12.19 4.31 -11.13
C GLY A 719 11.23 3.13 -11.25
N LEU A 720 11.60 2.01 -10.64
CA LEU A 720 10.89 0.73 -10.77
C LEU A 720 9.49 0.73 -10.12
N LYS A 721 8.48 0.28 -10.88
CA LYS A 721 7.05 0.29 -10.53
C LYS A 721 6.45 -1.12 -10.57
N LYS A 722 5.33 -1.31 -9.87
CA LYS A 722 4.48 -2.50 -9.97
C LYS A 722 3.00 -2.18 -9.84
N ALA A 723 2.16 -2.96 -10.50
CA ALA A 723 0.71 -2.97 -10.37
C ALA A 723 0.21 -4.42 -10.29
N PHE A 724 -0.94 -4.62 -9.64
CA PHE A 724 -1.69 -5.89 -9.67
C PHE A 724 -2.97 -5.65 -10.46
N VAL A 725 -3.24 -6.53 -11.42
CA VAL A 725 -4.37 -6.45 -12.35
C VAL A 725 -5.26 -7.67 -12.16
N ARG A 726 -6.57 -7.44 -12.15
CA ARG A 726 -7.62 -8.45 -12.32
C ARG A 726 -8.37 -8.11 -13.60
N GLN A 727 -8.53 -9.08 -14.47
CA GLN A 727 -9.18 -8.94 -15.77
C GLN A 727 -10.13 -10.12 -15.96
N ALA A 728 -11.38 -9.84 -16.34
CA ALA A 728 -12.32 -10.84 -16.82
C ALA A 728 -12.44 -10.75 -18.35
N GLY A 729 -12.79 -11.85 -19.00
CA GLY A 729 -13.21 -11.91 -20.39
C GLY A 729 -14.00 -13.18 -20.65
N PHE A 730 -14.59 -13.31 -21.84
CA PHE A 730 -15.30 -14.52 -22.23
C PHE A 730 -14.35 -15.73 -22.21
N LEU A 731 -14.91 -16.94 -22.17
CA LEU A 731 -14.12 -18.17 -22.17
C LEU A 731 -13.28 -18.24 -23.45
N GLU A 732 -13.90 -18.06 -24.62
CA GLU A 732 -13.23 -18.12 -25.94
C GLU A 732 -12.10 -17.09 -26.09
N ASP A 733 -12.38 -15.82 -25.74
CA ASP A 733 -11.42 -14.69 -25.63
C ASP A 733 -10.12 -15.08 -24.90
N ASN A 734 -10.23 -15.91 -23.86
CA ASN A 734 -9.11 -16.34 -23.03
C ASN A 734 -8.55 -17.70 -23.43
N VAL A 735 -9.38 -18.62 -23.96
CA VAL A 735 -8.98 -19.92 -24.50
C VAL A 735 -8.11 -19.75 -25.76
N GLY A 736 -8.39 -18.76 -26.61
CA GLY A 736 -7.46 -18.30 -27.66
C GLY A 736 -6.11 -17.78 -27.13
N SER A 737 -5.93 -17.71 -25.80
CA SER A 737 -4.68 -17.35 -25.11
C SER A 737 -4.27 -18.38 -24.03
N THR A 738 -4.45 -19.67 -24.35
CA THR A 738 -4.24 -20.85 -23.45
C THR A 738 -3.05 -20.73 -22.49
N ASN A 739 -1.89 -20.24 -22.94
CA ASN A 739 -0.71 -20.04 -22.11
C ASN A 739 -0.34 -18.57 -21.87
N THR A 740 0.42 -18.31 -20.80
CA THR A 740 0.86 -16.96 -20.37
C THR A 740 1.62 -16.21 -21.46
N LYS A 741 2.32 -16.91 -22.36
CA LYS A 741 3.04 -16.33 -23.50
C LYS A 741 2.06 -15.75 -24.52
N GLY A 742 1.03 -16.49 -24.95
CA GLY A 742 -0.01 -16.01 -25.86
C GLY A 742 -0.78 -14.80 -25.31
N PHE A 743 -1.10 -14.81 -24.02
CA PHE A 743 -1.73 -13.67 -23.34
C PHE A 743 -0.83 -12.42 -23.33
N LEU A 744 0.48 -12.56 -23.09
CA LEU A 744 1.41 -11.43 -23.14
C LEU A 744 1.67 -10.94 -24.58
N MET A 745 1.56 -11.80 -25.59
CA MET A 745 1.55 -11.39 -27.00
C MET A 745 0.33 -10.50 -27.32
N SER A 746 -0.89 -10.87 -26.88
CA SER A 746 -2.09 -10.05 -27.14
C SER A 746 -2.08 -8.71 -26.38
N LEU A 747 -1.51 -8.67 -25.18
CA LEU A 747 -1.28 -7.43 -24.42
C LEU A 747 -0.23 -6.50 -25.08
N GLN A 748 0.76 -7.04 -25.78
CA GLN A 748 1.71 -6.26 -26.59
C GLN A 748 1.06 -5.80 -27.91
N LYS A 749 0.34 -6.68 -28.64
CA LYS A 749 -0.38 -6.31 -29.88
C LYS A 749 -1.40 -5.19 -29.65
N THR A 750 -2.02 -5.14 -28.47
CA THR A 750 -2.98 -4.08 -28.08
C THR A 750 -2.34 -2.87 -27.38
N GLY A 751 -1.01 -2.75 -27.34
CA GLY A 751 -0.29 -1.59 -26.78
C GLY A 751 -0.39 -1.43 -25.24
N LYS A 752 -1.02 -2.38 -24.53
CA LYS A 752 -1.30 -2.30 -23.08
C LYS A 752 -0.07 -2.58 -22.22
N VAL A 753 0.92 -3.29 -22.77
CA VAL A 753 2.14 -3.71 -22.09
C VAL A 753 3.31 -3.64 -23.07
N HIS A 754 4.40 -2.97 -22.67
CA HIS A 754 5.73 -2.99 -23.30
C HIS A 754 6.79 -2.82 -22.19
N HIS A 755 8.02 -3.28 -22.43
CA HIS A 755 9.17 -3.16 -21.52
C HIS A 755 8.84 -3.55 -20.06
N ALA A 756 8.22 -4.73 -19.88
CA ALA A 756 7.65 -5.16 -18.61
C ALA A 756 7.88 -6.64 -18.30
N ILE A 757 7.89 -6.95 -17.00
CA ILE A 757 7.82 -8.32 -16.46
C ILE A 757 6.38 -8.58 -16.00
N LEU A 758 5.80 -9.72 -16.39
CA LEU A 758 4.57 -10.25 -15.83
C LEU A 758 4.83 -11.36 -14.81
N VAL A 759 4.00 -11.45 -13.78
CA VAL A 759 3.90 -12.62 -12.90
C VAL A 759 2.44 -13.00 -12.79
N GLU A 760 2.08 -14.15 -13.33
CA GLU A 760 0.72 -14.66 -13.19
C GLU A 760 0.48 -15.17 -11.76
N GLN A 761 -0.71 -14.93 -11.21
CA GLN A 761 -1.02 -15.20 -9.80
C GLN A 761 -2.17 -16.20 -9.63
N HIS A 762 -3.17 -16.12 -10.50
CA HIS A 762 -4.38 -16.94 -10.46
C HIS A 762 -5.14 -16.80 -11.79
N LEU A 763 -5.47 -17.93 -12.41
CA LEU A 763 -6.58 -18.06 -13.34
C LEU A 763 -7.73 -18.69 -12.56
N GLY A 764 -8.90 -18.06 -12.56
CA GLY A 764 -10.00 -18.33 -11.64
C GLY A 764 -11.22 -18.97 -12.29
N SER A 765 -11.99 -19.67 -11.45
CA SER A 765 -13.23 -20.39 -11.76
C SER A 765 -14.18 -19.63 -12.69
N ASN A 766 -14.76 -20.36 -13.64
CA ASN A 766 -15.76 -19.86 -14.58
C ASN A 766 -16.91 -19.19 -13.82
N LEU A 767 -17.14 -17.90 -14.10
CA LEU A 767 -18.28 -17.14 -13.61
C LEU A 767 -19.38 -17.17 -14.67
N ARG A 768 -20.62 -17.49 -14.28
CA ARG A 768 -21.80 -17.40 -15.17
C ARG A 768 -22.52 -16.06 -14.98
N GLY A 769 -23.02 -15.43 -16.05
CA GLY A 769 -23.78 -14.18 -15.92
C GLY A 769 -25.06 -14.35 -15.08
N ARG A 770 -25.71 -15.52 -15.18
CA ARG A 770 -26.87 -15.94 -14.39
C ARG A 770 -26.60 -15.89 -12.88
N GLU A 771 -25.41 -16.31 -12.43
CA GLU A 771 -25.00 -16.18 -11.03
C GLU A 771 -24.77 -14.73 -10.60
N ALA A 772 -24.21 -13.90 -11.48
CA ALA A 772 -23.96 -12.49 -11.19
C ALA A 772 -25.28 -11.70 -11.11
N ALA A 773 -26.25 -12.00 -11.98
CA ALA A 773 -27.60 -11.46 -11.91
C ALA A 773 -28.30 -11.86 -10.60
N GLN A 774 -28.33 -13.15 -10.26
CA GLN A 774 -28.87 -13.64 -8.98
C GLN A 774 -28.20 -12.97 -7.77
N PHE A 775 -26.86 -12.85 -7.78
CA PHE A 775 -26.13 -12.19 -6.71
C PHE A 775 -26.43 -10.68 -6.64
N PHE A 776 -26.64 -10.01 -7.77
CA PHE A 776 -27.05 -8.61 -7.79
C PHE A 776 -28.42 -8.42 -7.12
N THR A 777 -29.42 -9.24 -7.46
CA THR A 777 -30.73 -9.25 -6.79
C THR A 777 -30.60 -9.45 -5.28
N GLN A 778 -29.81 -10.44 -4.85
CA GLN A 778 -29.54 -10.74 -3.44
C GLN A 778 -28.80 -9.61 -2.72
N MET A 779 -27.86 -8.93 -3.40
CA MET A 779 -27.10 -7.80 -2.83
C MET A 779 -27.99 -6.57 -2.63
N LEU A 780 -28.92 -6.32 -3.55
CA LEU A 780 -29.79 -5.15 -3.51
C LEU A 780 -30.90 -5.33 -2.46
N THR A 781 -31.67 -6.41 -2.56
CA THR A 781 -32.79 -6.74 -1.65
C THR A 781 -32.32 -7.14 -0.24
N GLY A 782 -31.16 -7.81 -0.13
CA GLY A 782 -30.57 -8.27 1.13
C GLY A 782 -29.66 -7.25 1.83
N SER A 783 -29.66 -5.98 1.41
CA SER A 783 -28.79 -4.94 1.98
C SER A 783 -29.24 -4.57 3.41
N VAL A 784 -28.48 -5.03 4.40
CA VAL A 784 -28.75 -4.81 5.84
C VAL A 784 -27.65 -4.00 6.49
N VAL A 785 -28.04 -3.00 7.28
CA VAL A 785 -27.18 -2.00 7.93
C VAL A 785 -27.43 -1.96 9.43
N GLN A 786 -26.37 -2.08 10.22
CA GLN A 786 -26.42 -1.91 11.68
C GLN A 786 -25.97 -0.51 12.09
N TYR A 787 -26.80 0.15 12.90
CA TYR A 787 -26.51 1.43 13.54
C TYR A 787 -26.87 1.38 15.03
N GLY A 788 -25.93 1.79 15.90
CA GLY A 788 -26.08 1.62 17.34
C GLY A 788 -26.24 0.14 17.74
N LYS A 789 -27.36 -0.18 18.41
CA LYS A 789 -27.81 -1.56 18.69
C LYS A 789 -28.82 -2.09 17.66
N LYS A 790 -29.41 -1.22 16.83
CA LYS A 790 -30.54 -1.51 15.95
C LYS A 790 -30.07 -1.95 14.55
N THR A 791 -30.96 -2.60 13.81
CA THR A 791 -30.69 -3.19 12.49
C THR A 791 -31.73 -2.65 11.50
N TYR A 792 -31.27 -2.27 10.31
CA TYR A 792 -32.07 -1.59 9.31
C TYR A 792 -31.93 -2.29 7.95
N ARG A 793 -33.01 -2.36 7.18
CA ARG A 793 -32.97 -2.73 5.75
C ARG A 793 -32.76 -1.46 4.93
N GLN A 794 -31.93 -1.54 3.89
CA GLN A 794 -31.83 -0.47 2.89
C GLN A 794 -32.88 -0.70 1.80
N CYS A 795 -33.88 0.17 1.72
CA CYS A 795 -35.02 0.02 0.81
C CYS A 795 -34.90 0.93 -0.44
N ARG A 796 -33.91 1.83 -0.46
CA ARG A 796 -33.61 2.69 -1.62
C ARG A 796 -32.11 2.94 -1.77
N GLY A 797 -31.66 3.14 -3.00
CA GLY A 797 -30.27 3.44 -3.33
C GLY A 797 -29.30 2.27 -3.17
N ILE A 798 -28.02 2.55 -3.36
CA ILE A 798 -26.90 1.60 -3.37
C ILE A 798 -25.81 1.98 -2.35
N PRO A 799 -25.09 1.01 -1.76
CA PRO A 799 -24.20 1.27 -0.62
C PRO A 799 -22.92 2.04 -1.00
N GLN A 800 -22.88 3.35 -0.71
CA GLN A 800 -21.69 4.18 -0.86
C GLN A 800 -20.46 3.55 -0.17
N GLY A 801 -19.40 3.30 -0.94
CA GLY A 801 -18.19 2.62 -0.48
C GLY A 801 -18.06 1.16 -0.95
N SER A 802 -19.09 0.59 -1.58
CA SER A 802 -18.94 -0.62 -2.40
C SER A 802 -18.18 -0.31 -3.69
N VAL A 803 -17.41 -1.27 -4.20
CA VAL A 803 -16.57 -1.09 -5.40
C VAL A 803 -17.36 -1.07 -6.71
N VAL A 804 -18.59 -1.59 -6.69
CA VAL A 804 -19.47 -1.69 -7.88
C VAL A 804 -20.42 -0.49 -8.03
N SER A 805 -20.71 0.26 -6.96
CA SER A 805 -21.78 1.26 -6.95
C SER A 805 -21.62 2.38 -7.98
N SER A 806 -20.40 2.85 -8.24
CA SER A 806 -20.18 3.86 -9.29
C SER A 806 -20.55 3.35 -10.68
N LEU A 807 -20.33 2.07 -10.97
CA LEU A 807 -20.70 1.47 -12.25
C LEU A 807 -22.21 1.26 -12.36
N LEU A 808 -22.87 0.81 -11.29
CA LEU A 808 -24.34 0.70 -11.25
C LEU A 808 -25.02 2.06 -11.47
N CYS A 809 -24.50 3.12 -10.85
CA CYS A 809 -25.00 4.48 -11.05
C CYS A 809 -24.80 4.95 -12.50
N CYS A 810 -23.62 4.74 -13.08
CA CYS A 810 -23.33 5.15 -14.46
C CYS A 810 -24.11 4.35 -15.52
N LEU A 811 -24.42 3.07 -15.26
CA LEU A 811 -25.31 2.27 -16.12
C LEU A 811 -26.77 2.77 -16.03
N CYS A 812 -27.26 3.05 -14.82
CA CYS A 812 -28.63 3.55 -14.63
C CYS A 812 -28.85 4.92 -15.28
N TYR A 813 -27.90 5.86 -15.13
CA TYR A 813 -27.97 7.16 -15.81
C TYR A 813 -27.56 7.10 -17.29
N GLY A 814 -26.77 6.11 -17.72
CA GLY A 814 -26.52 5.84 -19.14
C GLY A 814 -27.80 5.40 -19.87
N HIS A 815 -28.56 4.48 -19.28
CA HIS A 815 -29.89 4.11 -19.78
C HIS A 815 -30.85 5.32 -19.78
N MET A 816 -30.82 6.17 -18.75
CA MET A 816 -31.63 7.40 -18.71
C MET A 816 -31.28 8.36 -19.86
N GLU A 817 -30.00 8.59 -20.13
CA GLU A 817 -29.53 9.43 -21.25
C GLU A 817 -29.96 8.86 -22.59
N ASN A 818 -29.79 7.55 -22.81
CA ASN A 818 -30.18 6.87 -24.05
C ASN A 818 -31.70 6.85 -24.30
N VAL A 819 -32.52 7.13 -23.27
CA VAL A 819 -33.98 7.26 -23.38
C VAL A 819 -34.42 8.71 -23.55
N LEU A 820 -33.82 9.67 -22.82
CA LEU A 820 -34.30 11.05 -22.76
C LEU A 820 -33.54 12.05 -23.63
N PHE A 821 -32.29 11.74 -24.03
CA PHE A 821 -31.35 12.73 -24.57
C PHE A 821 -30.62 12.25 -25.84
N LYS A 822 -31.22 11.34 -26.62
CA LYS A 822 -30.64 10.80 -27.87
C LYS A 822 -30.13 11.90 -28.81
N ASP A 823 -30.96 12.91 -29.02
CA ASP A 823 -30.80 13.93 -30.07
C ASP A 823 -30.02 15.15 -29.55
N VAL A 824 -29.65 15.16 -28.26
CA VAL A 824 -29.02 16.31 -27.58
C VAL A 824 -27.56 16.51 -28.00
N THR A 825 -26.91 15.49 -28.56
CA THR A 825 -25.52 15.55 -29.06
C THR A 825 -25.39 15.71 -30.58
N GLU A 826 -26.50 15.86 -31.30
CA GLU A 826 -26.46 16.17 -32.73
C GLU A 826 -25.94 17.59 -32.99
N ASN A 827 -25.63 17.89 -34.26
CA ASN A 827 -25.26 19.23 -34.75
C ASN A 827 -24.12 19.89 -33.94
N GLY A 828 -23.15 19.09 -33.48
CA GLY A 828 -21.95 19.55 -32.79
C GLY A 828 -22.09 19.67 -31.26
N GLY A 829 -23.20 19.23 -30.66
CA GLY A 829 -23.34 19.12 -29.21
C GLY A 829 -22.48 17.99 -28.60
N CYS A 830 -22.09 18.13 -27.33
CA CYS A 830 -21.57 17.02 -26.54
C CYS A 830 -22.12 17.01 -25.11
N LEU A 831 -22.48 15.82 -24.65
CA LEU A 831 -22.88 15.55 -23.26
C LEU A 831 -21.78 14.73 -22.60
N MET A 832 -21.38 15.12 -21.39
CA MET A 832 -20.40 14.42 -20.55
C MET A 832 -20.93 14.30 -19.12
N ARG A 833 -20.81 13.11 -18.53
CA ARG A 833 -21.18 12.85 -17.13
C ARG A 833 -20.04 12.18 -16.37
N MET A 834 -19.64 12.77 -15.25
CA MET A 834 -18.72 12.17 -14.29
C MET A 834 -19.50 11.73 -13.04
N VAL A 835 -20.18 10.59 -13.15
CA VAL A 835 -21.05 10.01 -12.11
C VAL A 835 -22.28 10.89 -11.79
N ASP A 836 -22.15 11.86 -10.88
CA ASP A 836 -23.19 12.75 -10.37
C ASP A 836 -23.08 14.21 -10.87
N ASP A 837 -21.96 14.58 -11.50
CA ASP A 837 -21.75 15.84 -12.24
C ASP A 837 -22.06 15.64 -13.75
N PHE A 838 -23.07 16.33 -14.29
CA PHE A 838 -23.37 16.42 -15.73
C PHE A 838 -22.83 17.74 -16.34
N LEU A 839 -22.44 17.71 -17.61
CA LEU A 839 -22.13 18.87 -18.46
C LEU A 839 -22.63 18.63 -19.88
N LEU A 840 -23.55 19.47 -20.36
CA LEU A 840 -23.89 19.64 -21.77
C LEU A 840 -23.16 20.87 -22.33
N VAL A 841 -22.64 20.76 -23.54
CA VAL A 841 -22.16 21.86 -24.39
C VAL A 841 -22.85 21.71 -25.75
N THR A 842 -23.48 22.76 -26.27
CA THR A 842 -24.17 22.70 -27.57
C THR A 842 -24.27 24.09 -28.22
N PRO A 843 -24.22 24.24 -29.56
CA PRO A 843 -24.56 25.50 -30.23
C PRO A 843 -26.06 25.82 -30.22
N ASP A 844 -26.92 24.87 -29.82
CA ASP A 844 -28.37 25.01 -29.82
C ASP A 844 -28.89 25.42 -28.42
N GLN A 845 -29.35 26.66 -28.29
CA GLN A 845 -29.91 27.20 -27.03
C GLN A 845 -31.21 26.49 -26.62
N HIS A 846 -32.02 26.02 -27.57
CA HIS A 846 -33.28 25.33 -27.27
C HIS A 846 -33.03 23.91 -26.75
N LYS A 847 -32.05 23.17 -27.32
CA LYS A 847 -31.57 21.90 -26.74
C LYS A 847 -31.00 22.12 -25.34
N ALA A 848 -30.23 23.19 -25.10
CA ALA A 848 -29.72 23.53 -23.78
C ALA A 848 -30.82 23.86 -22.75
N GLN A 849 -31.82 24.68 -23.11
CA GLN A 849 -32.97 24.99 -22.25
C GLN A 849 -33.84 23.75 -21.98
N THR A 850 -34.06 22.90 -22.99
CA THR A 850 -34.86 21.66 -22.87
C THR A 850 -34.19 20.66 -21.92
N PHE A 851 -32.89 20.40 -22.10
CA PHE A 851 -32.10 19.55 -21.20
C PHE A 851 -32.14 20.04 -19.75
N LEU A 852 -31.99 21.36 -19.54
CA LEU A 852 -32.09 21.98 -18.22
C LEU A 852 -33.48 21.82 -17.59
N LYS A 853 -34.55 22.07 -18.36
CA LYS A 853 -35.94 21.94 -17.92
C LYS A 853 -36.28 20.52 -17.48
N ILE A 854 -35.88 19.51 -18.27
CA ILE A 854 -36.09 18.09 -17.96
C ILE A 854 -35.37 17.71 -16.66
N LEU A 855 -34.10 18.10 -16.49
CA LEU A 855 -33.35 17.74 -15.28
C LEU A 855 -33.83 18.49 -14.04
N LEU A 856 -34.25 19.76 -14.14
CA LEU A 856 -34.79 20.52 -13.00
C LEU A 856 -36.18 20.05 -12.54
N ALA A 857 -37.03 19.54 -13.44
CA ALA A 857 -38.23 18.80 -13.06
C ALA A 857 -37.91 17.49 -12.31
N GLY A 858 -36.69 16.97 -12.49
CA GLY A 858 -36.24 15.69 -11.95
C GLY A 858 -36.71 14.51 -12.79
N VAL A 859 -36.13 13.34 -12.56
CA VAL A 859 -36.51 12.10 -13.24
C VAL A 859 -36.82 11.02 -12.20
N PRO A 860 -38.05 10.98 -11.64
CA PRO A 860 -38.41 10.12 -10.51
C PRO A 860 -38.15 8.63 -10.74
N GLN A 861 -38.36 8.14 -11.96
CA GLN A 861 -38.12 6.74 -12.37
C GLN A 861 -36.67 6.29 -12.14
N TYR A 862 -35.70 7.20 -12.26
CA TYR A 862 -34.27 6.94 -12.00
C TYR A 862 -33.81 7.54 -10.67
N GLY A 863 -34.72 8.15 -9.90
CA GLY A 863 -34.42 8.87 -8.67
C GLY A 863 -33.51 10.09 -8.86
N LEU A 864 -33.44 10.66 -10.07
CA LEU A 864 -32.64 11.85 -10.31
C LEU A 864 -33.37 13.07 -9.75
N VAL A 865 -32.70 13.77 -8.83
CA VAL A 865 -33.14 15.06 -8.27
C VAL A 865 -31.94 16.00 -8.32
N VAL A 866 -32.10 17.17 -8.91
CA VAL A 866 -31.01 18.16 -9.07
C VAL A 866 -30.80 18.96 -7.78
N ASN A 867 -29.62 19.54 -7.60
CA ASN A 867 -29.40 20.64 -6.65
C ASN A 867 -29.41 21.99 -7.40
N PRO A 868 -30.48 22.80 -7.32
CA PRO A 868 -30.57 24.09 -8.02
C PRO A 868 -29.40 25.03 -7.72
N GLN A 869 -28.93 25.08 -6.46
CA GLN A 869 -27.81 25.94 -6.01
C GLN A 869 -26.44 25.58 -6.63
N LYS A 870 -26.37 24.50 -7.40
CA LYS A 870 -25.17 24.04 -8.10
C LYS A 870 -25.32 23.99 -9.61
N VAL A 871 -26.51 24.28 -10.13
CA VAL A 871 -26.73 24.45 -11.57
C VAL A 871 -25.96 25.67 -12.03
N VAL A 872 -25.24 25.53 -13.14
CA VAL A 872 -24.50 26.63 -13.77
C VAL A 872 -24.83 26.66 -15.25
N VAL A 873 -25.08 27.85 -15.79
CA VAL A 873 -25.32 28.11 -17.23
C VAL A 873 -24.56 29.36 -17.68
N ASN A 874 -24.34 29.54 -18.98
CA ASN A 874 -23.76 30.77 -19.55
C ASN A 874 -24.76 31.60 -20.39
N PHE A 875 -26.06 31.38 -20.23
CA PHE A 875 -27.11 32.00 -21.05
C PHE A 875 -28.37 32.31 -20.23
N GLN A 876 -29.23 33.17 -20.78
CA GLN A 876 -30.47 33.56 -20.13
C GLN A 876 -31.50 32.42 -20.14
N VAL A 877 -32.00 32.08 -18.95
CA VAL A 877 -32.98 31.01 -18.75
C VAL A 877 -34.39 31.59 -18.88
N SER A 878 -35.10 31.26 -19.95
CA SER A 878 -36.44 31.77 -20.24
C SER A 878 -37.54 31.01 -19.47
N GLY A 879 -38.68 31.67 -19.24
CA GLY A 879 -39.87 31.06 -18.64
C GLY A 879 -39.74 30.76 -17.14
N SER A 880 -40.63 29.90 -16.62
CA SER A 880 -40.73 29.56 -15.18
C SER A 880 -39.45 29.00 -14.55
N VAL A 881 -38.54 28.46 -15.37
CA VAL A 881 -37.22 27.98 -14.93
C VAL A 881 -36.29 29.14 -14.55
N GLY A 882 -36.45 30.31 -15.20
CA GLY A 882 -35.66 31.51 -14.91
C GLY A 882 -35.93 32.11 -13.53
N SER A 883 -37.11 31.88 -12.96
CA SER A 883 -37.50 32.34 -11.62
C SER A 883 -36.90 31.49 -10.47
N CYS A 884 -36.07 30.49 -10.76
CA CYS A 884 -35.47 29.62 -9.73
C CYS A 884 -34.22 30.27 -9.11
N PRO A 885 -34.27 30.79 -7.86
CA PRO A 885 -33.23 31.66 -7.30
C PRO A 885 -31.91 30.94 -6.94
N GLY A 886 -31.80 29.64 -7.23
CA GLY A 886 -30.56 28.87 -7.04
C GLY A 886 -29.65 28.81 -8.27
N ILE A 887 -30.16 29.08 -9.48
CA ILE A 887 -29.41 28.86 -10.73
C ILE A 887 -28.32 29.93 -10.88
N ARG A 888 -27.07 29.50 -11.05
CA ARG A 888 -25.96 30.42 -11.31
C ARG A 888 -25.77 30.67 -12.80
N VAL A 889 -26.30 31.78 -13.30
CA VAL A 889 -25.97 32.30 -14.63
C VAL A 889 -24.55 32.90 -14.61
N LEU A 890 -23.78 32.65 -15.66
CA LEU A 890 -22.47 33.23 -15.97
C LEU A 890 -22.54 34.01 -17.30
N PRO A 891 -21.60 34.92 -17.58
CA PRO A 891 -21.51 35.57 -18.89
C PRO A 891 -21.35 34.57 -20.04
N PRO A 892 -21.86 34.86 -21.26
CA PRO A 892 -21.74 33.98 -22.43
C PRO A 892 -20.32 33.54 -22.73
N HIS A 893 -19.36 34.45 -22.62
CA HIS A 893 -17.92 34.20 -22.69
C HIS A 893 -17.33 34.17 -21.27
N CYS A 894 -17.00 32.97 -20.77
CA CYS A 894 -16.44 32.80 -19.43
C CYS A 894 -15.58 31.53 -19.29
N LEU A 895 -14.93 31.40 -18.15
CA LEU A 895 -14.23 30.18 -17.72
C LEU A 895 -15.18 29.29 -16.92
N PHE A 896 -15.87 28.38 -17.60
CA PHE A 896 -16.98 27.60 -17.09
C PHE A 896 -16.53 26.42 -16.18
N PRO A 897 -17.02 26.29 -14.93
CA PRO A 897 -16.44 25.38 -13.94
C PRO A 897 -17.13 24.00 -13.82
N TRP A 898 -16.45 22.94 -14.28
CA TRP A 898 -16.95 21.55 -14.19
C TRP A 898 -15.86 20.54 -13.78
N CYS A 899 -16.16 19.61 -12.88
CA CYS A 899 -15.22 18.57 -12.40
C CYS A 899 -13.83 19.07 -11.92
N GLY A 900 -13.74 20.33 -11.51
CA GLY A 900 -12.47 21.01 -11.18
C GLY A 900 -11.60 21.32 -12.40
N LEU A 901 -12.18 21.38 -13.60
CA LEU A 901 -11.66 22.04 -14.78
C LEU A 901 -12.35 23.42 -14.90
N LEU A 902 -11.74 24.30 -15.68
CA LEU A 902 -12.39 25.49 -16.22
C LEU A 902 -12.30 25.36 -17.75
N LEU A 903 -13.42 25.44 -18.45
CA LEU A 903 -13.47 25.41 -19.91
C LEU A 903 -13.76 26.82 -20.41
N ASP A 904 -12.98 27.31 -21.37
CA ASP A 904 -13.31 28.55 -22.08
C ASP A 904 -14.55 28.31 -22.96
N THR A 905 -15.62 29.07 -22.76
CA THR A 905 -16.89 28.86 -23.49
C THR A 905 -16.83 29.30 -24.96
N HIS A 906 -15.80 30.06 -25.36
CA HIS A 906 -15.61 30.49 -26.74
C HIS A 906 -14.61 29.57 -27.47
N THR A 907 -13.45 29.29 -26.88
CA THR A 907 -12.37 28.54 -27.55
C THR A 907 -12.30 27.04 -27.21
N LEU A 908 -13.04 26.58 -26.19
CA LEU A 908 -12.88 25.24 -25.59
C LEU A 908 -11.48 24.96 -25.01
N ASP A 909 -10.67 25.99 -24.75
CA ASP A 909 -9.41 25.83 -24.01
C ASP A 909 -9.65 25.36 -22.57
N VAL A 910 -8.89 24.36 -22.13
CA VAL A 910 -9.12 23.69 -20.85
C VAL A 910 -8.04 24.10 -19.85
N TYR A 911 -8.46 24.73 -18.77
CA TYR A 911 -7.61 25.09 -17.64
C TYR A 911 -7.90 24.22 -16.43
N LYS A 912 -6.91 24.07 -15.54
CA LYS A 912 -7.14 23.42 -14.25
C LYS A 912 -7.73 24.42 -13.25
N ASP A 913 -8.80 24.04 -12.56
CA ASP A 913 -9.27 24.80 -11.40
C ASP A 913 -8.37 24.56 -10.16
N TYR A 914 -7.89 25.66 -9.58
CA TYR A 914 -7.09 25.69 -8.36
C TYR A 914 -7.88 26.17 -7.13
N SER A 915 -9.15 26.59 -7.27
CA SER A 915 -10.02 27.02 -6.16
C SER A 915 -10.07 26.01 -5.02
N SER A 916 -10.03 24.71 -5.34
CA SER A 916 -10.02 23.61 -4.37
C SER A 916 -8.75 23.48 -3.52
N TYR A 917 -7.82 24.44 -3.59
CA TYR A 917 -6.68 24.63 -2.67
C TYR A 917 -6.80 25.89 -1.79
N ALA A 918 -7.79 26.76 -2.02
CA ALA A 918 -8.01 27.95 -1.19
C ALA A 918 -8.27 27.57 0.28
N GLY A 919 -7.60 28.26 1.21
CA GLY A 919 -7.65 27.97 2.65
C GLY A 919 -7.04 26.61 3.06
N LEU A 920 -6.37 25.89 2.16
CA LEU A 920 -5.71 24.61 2.47
C LEU A 920 -4.19 24.78 2.52
N SER A 921 -3.54 24.28 3.58
CA SER A 921 -2.09 24.04 3.53
C SER A 921 -1.77 22.91 2.56
N LEU A 922 -0.87 23.18 1.61
CA LEU A 922 -0.42 22.24 0.60
C LEU A 922 0.25 20.99 1.20
N ARG A 923 0.70 21.05 2.46
CA ARG A 923 1.12 19.89 3.27
C ARG A 923 0.12 18.73 3.17
N TYR A 924 -1.18 19.02 3.24
CA TYR A 924 -2.23 18.01 3.19
C TYR A 924 -2.63 17.60 1.77
N SER A 925 -2.11 18.26 0.73
CA SER A 925 -2.33 17.88 -0.67
C SER A 925 -1.53 16.66 -1.13
N LEU A 926 -0.56 16.23 -0.32
CA LEU A 926 0.38 15.15 -0.62
C LEU A 926 0.59 14.21 0.57
N THR A 927 1.48 13.23 0.40
CA THR A 927 1.96 12.34 1.46
C THR A 927 3.33 11.85 1.04
N LEU A 928 4.35 12.08 1.88
CA LEU A 928 5.74 11.66 1.65
C LEU A 928 6.00 10.27 2.22
N GLY A 929 5.53 10.02 3.45
CA GLY A 929 5.94 8.89 4.26
C GLY A 929 7.37 9.04 4.80
N SER A 930 7.69 8.25 5.83
CA SER A 930 9.04 8.18 6.38
C SER A 930 9.87 7.10 5.69
N PHE A 931 11.13 7.43 5.34
CA PHE A 931 12.07 6.56 4.62
C PHE A 931 13.53 6.92 4.98
N HIS A 932 14.46 5.98 4.79
CA HIS A 932 15.90 6.22 4.98
C HIS A 932 16.42 7.31 4.02
N SER A 933 16.09 7.24 2.73
CA SER A 933 16.52 8.18 1.69
C SER A 933 15.42 9.23 1.39
N ALA A 934 15.04 10.01 2.40
CA ALA A 934 13.90 10.94 2.33
C ALA A 934 13.93 11.90 1.12
N GLY A 935 15.09 12.48 0.78
CA GLY A 935 15.23 13.32 -0.42
C GLY A 935 14.98 12.58 -1.75
N GLN A 936 15.37 11.30 -1.83
CA GLN A 936 15.12 10.44 -2.99
C GLN A 936 13.64 10.03 -3.10
N GLN A 937 12.98 9.80 -1.96
CA GLN A 937 11.53 9.60 -1.91
C GLN A 937 10.78 10.88 -2.31
N MET A 938 11.22 12.05 -1.85
CA MET A 938 10.70 13.35 -2.28
C MET A 938 10.83 13.51 -3.80
N LYS A 939 12.01 13.24 -4.39
CA LYS A 939 12.21 13.25 -5.85
C LYS A 939 11.20 12.35 -6.56
N LYS A 940 11.14 11.06 -6.21
CA LYS A 940 10.19 10.11 -6.82
C LYS A 940 8.73 10.56 -6.68
N LYS A 941 8.35 11.10 -5.51
CA LYS A 941 7.00 11.58 -5.23
C LYS A 941 6.64 12.80 -6.07
N LEU A 942 7.57 13.75 -6.24
CA LEU A 942 7.39 14.93 -7.08
C LEU A 942 7.30 14.54 -8.56
N MET A 943 8.19 13.68 -9.08
CA MET A 943 8.09 13.15 -10.46
C MET A 943 6.73 12.47 -10.71
N ALA A 944 6.27 11.62 -9.79
CA ALA A 944 4.96 10.96 -9.89
C ALA A 944 3.78 11.96 -9.89
N ILE A 945 3.88 13.06 -9.14
CA ILE A 945 2.90 14.14 -9.15
C ILE A 945 2.97 14.93 -10.47
N LEU A 946 4.17 15.17 -11.02
CA LEU A 946 4.36 15.90 -12.27
C LEU A 946 3.72 15.13 -13.43
N ARG A 947 4.01 13.83 -13.60
CA ARG A 947 3.35 12.98 -14.62
C ARG A 947 1.83 12.92 -14.45
N LEU A 948 1.31 12.96 -13.23
CA LEU A 948 -0.13 12.92 -12.95
C LEU A 948 -0.83 14.29 -13.16
N LYS A 949 -0.09 15.35 -13.47
CA LYS A 949 -0.63 16.72 -13.59
C LYS A 949 -0.31 17.37 -14.93
N CYS A 950 0.84 17.06 -15.54
CA CYS A 950 1.14 17.28 -16.95
C CYS A 950 0.39 16.26 -17.82
N HIS A 951 -0.93 16.39 -17.89
CA HIS A 951 -1.83 15.55 -18.68
C HIS A 951 -2.17 16.24 -20.02
N ALA A 952 -2.34 15.45 -21.09
CA ALA A 952 -2.53 15.95 -22.45
C ALA A 952 -3.68 16.96 -22.57
N LEU A 953 -4.81 16.74 -21.88
CA LEU A 953 -5.93 17.70 -21.70
C LEU A 953 -5.51 19.19 -21.52
N PHE A 954 -4.38 19.47 -20.85
CA PHE A 954 -3.89 20.84 -20.58
C PHE A 954 -2.72 21.29 -21.45
N LEU A 955 -2.15 20.37 -22.25
CA LEU A 955 -0.82 20.50 -22.88
C LEU A 955 -0.83 20.20 -24.39
N ASP A 956 -1.85 19.51 -24.87
CA ASP A 956 -2.07 19.20 -26.28
C ASP A 956 -2.55 20.45 -27.04
N LEU A 957 -1.75 20.85 -28.03
CA LEU A 957 -1.96 22.02 -28.89
C LEU A 957 -3.01 21.78 -29.98
N LYS A 958 -3.49 20.55 -30.17
CA LYS A 958 -4.67 20.29 -31.03
C LYS A 958 -5.97 20.65 -30.31
N THR A 959 -6.02 20.41 -28.99
CA THR A 959 -7.18 20.73 -28.15
C THR A 959 -7.13 22.17 -27.62
N ASN A 960 -5.95 22.68 -27.26
CA ASN A 960 -5.77 23.96 -26.57
C ASN A 960 -4.97 24.97 -27.41
N SER A 961 -5.29 26.26 -27.32
CA SER A 961 -4.47 27.32 -27.88
C SER A 961 -3.06 27.34 -27.27
N LEU A 962 -2.11 27.91 -28.00
CA LEU A 962 -0.72 28.05 -27.54
C LEU A 962 -0.65 28.82 -26.21
N GLU A 963 -1.45 29.88 -26.07
CA GLU A 963 -1.52 30.69 -24.86
C GLU A 963 -2.05 29.88 -23.67
N ALA A 964 -3.13 29.11 -23.87
CA ALA A 964 -3.67 28.23 -22.84
C ALA A 964 -2.64 27.19 -22.38
N VAL A 965 -1.88 26.57 -23.30
CA VAL A 965 -0.80 25.63 -22.97
C VAL A 965 0.32 26.31 -22.15
N TYR A 966 0.82 27.47 -22.57
CA TYR A 966 1.84 28.21 -21.80
C TYR A 966 1.35 28.58 -20.39
N ARG A 967 0.10 29.07 -20.27
CA ARG A 967 -0.53 29.44 -19.00
C ARG A 967 -0.79 28.24 -18.09
N ASN A 968 -1.20 27.10 -18.66
CA ASN A 968 -1.34 25.82 -17.95
C ASN A 968 0.01 25.32 -17.42
N ILE A 969 1.06 25.32 -18.25
CA ILE A 969 2.42 24.96 -17.81
C ILE A 969 2.84 25.84 -16.63
N TYR A 970 2.67 27.18 -16.72
CA TYR A 970 3.03 28.07 -15.63
C TYR A 970 2.32 27.72 -14.32
N LYS A 971 0.99 27.63 -14.31
CA LYS A 971 0.22 27.31 -13.09
C LYS A 971 0.54 25.91 -12.54
N LEU A 972 0.73 24.91 -13.41
CA LEU A 972 1.12 23.55 -13.03
C LEU A 972 2.47 23.54 -12.31
N VAL A 973 3.46 24.25 -12.86
CA VAL A 973 4.82 24.32 -12.33
C VAL A 973 4.92 25.21 -11.09
N LEU A 974 4.16 26.29 -11.00
CA LEU A 974 4.05 27.12 -9.79
C LEU A 974 3.51 26.31 -8.60
N LEU A 975 2.43 25.54 -8.80
CA LEU A 975 1.93 24.63 -7.75
C LEU A 975 2.95 23.52 -7.44
N HIS A 976 3.79 23.14 -8.40
CA HIS A 976 4.87 22.18 -8.18
C HIS A 976 6.01 22.75 -7.34
N ALA A 977 6.39 24.02 -7.54
CA ALA A 977 7.37 24.73 -6.73
C ALA A 977 6.89 24.88 -5.27
N CYS A 978 5.61 25.22 -5.06
CA CYS A 978 5.00 25.25 -3.73
C CYS A 978 5.04 23.87 -3.04
N ARG A 979 4.75 22.79 -3.78
CA ARG A 979 4.89 21.42 -3.26
C ARG A 979 6.34 21.06 -2.94
N PHE A 980 7.29 21.44 -3.77
CA PHE A 980 8.72 21.22 -3.52
C PHE A 980 9.15 21.89 -2.22
N HIS A 981 8.76 23.14 -2.00
CA HIS A 981 9.04 23.89 -0.77
C HIS A 981 8.52 23.16 0.49
N VAL A 982 7.22 22.79 0.49
CA VAL A 982 6.59 22.11 1.63
C VAL A 982 7.19 20.70 1.86
N CYS A 983 7.62 20.01 0.79
CA CYS A 983 8.35 18.76 0.92
C CYS A 983 9.74 18.96 1.53
N ALA A 984 10.48 19.98 1.10
CA ALA A 984 11.81 20.31 1.61
C ALA A 984 11.79 20.69 3.10
N GLN A 985 10.79 21.46 3.55
CA GLN A 985 10.57 21.74 4.97
C GLN A 985 10.22 20.49 5.79
N SER A 986 9.67 19.45 5.15
CA SER A 986 9.20 18.23 5.81
C SER A 986 10.28 17.13 5.91
N LEU A 987 11.52 17.41 5.53
CA LEU A 987 12.59 16.42 5.55
C LEU A 987 13.00 16.03 6.99
N PRO A 988 13.20 14.73 7.27
CA PRO A 988 13.56 14.24 8.59
C PRO A 988 15.04 14.51 8.92
N PHE A 989 15.42 14.19 10.16
CA PHE A 989 16.83 14.21 10.65
C PHE A 989 17.55 15.57 10.53
N GLY A 990 16.81 16.67 10.34
CA GLY A 990 17.41 18.00 10.14
C GLY A 990 18.15 18.13 8.80
N GLN A 991 17.76 17.33 7.79
CA GLN A 991 18.17 17.55 6.41
C GLN A 991 17.52 18.84 5.89
N THR A 992 18.29 19.68 5.20
CA THR A 992 17.84 20.95 4.63
C THR A 992 18.46 21.14 3.25
N VAL A 993 17.90 22.03 2.43
CA VAL A 993 18.40 22.26 1.06
C VAL A 993 19.81 22.83 1.06
N ALA A 994 20.12 23.78 1.95
CA ALA A 994 21.47 24.32 2.14
C ALA A 994 22.55 23.25 2.51
N LYS A 995 22.16 22.07 3.01
CA LYS A 995 23.11 20.97 3.29
C LYS A 995 23.47 20.13 2.05
N ASN A 996 22.71 20.24 0.96
CA ASN A 996 23.05 19.59 -0.32
C ASN A 996 22.41 20.35 -1.51
N PRO A 997 22.81 21.61 -1.77
CA PRO A 997 22.14 22.45 -2.75
C PRO A 997 22.24 21.88 -4.17
N ARG A 998 23.35 21.21 -4.50
CA ARG A 998 23.55 20.53 -5.80
C ARG A 998 22.47 19.47 -6.08
N TYR A 999 22.13 18.62 -5.11
CA TYR A 999 21.10 17.60 -5.27
C TYR A 999 19.71 18.19 -5.53
N PHE A 1000 19.34 19.24 -4.79
CA PHE A 1000 18.05 19.89 -4.95
C PHE A 1000 17.96 20.73 -6.22
N LEU A 1001 19.06 21.37 -6.63
CA LEU A 1001 19.14 22.06 -7.91
C LEU A 1001 19.00 21.08 -9.09
N GLN A 1002 19.70 19.95 -9.06
CA GLN A 1002 19.53 18.89 -10.06
C GLN A 1002 18.10 18.37 -10.11
N MET A 1003 17.44 18.21 -8.95
CA MET A 1003 16.03 17.80 -8.89
C MET A 1003 15.10 18.77 -9.66
N ILE A 1004 15.37 20.08 -9.63
CA ILE A 1004 14.60 21.08 -10.39
C ILE A 1004 14.80 20.90 -11.89
N TRP A 1005 16.04 20.70 -12.34
CA TRP A 1005 16.35 20.48 -13.76
C TRP A 1005 15.80 19.15 -14.29
N ASP A 1006 15.89 18.07 -13.49
CA ASP A 1006 15.26 16.78 -13.82
C ASP A 1006 13.74 16.94 -14.00
N MET A 1007 13.08 17.78 -13.17
CA MET A 1007 11.64 18.06 -13.30
C MET A 1007 11.33 18.90 -14.54
N ALA A 1008 12.17 19.88 -14.91
CA ALA A 1008 12.02 20.64 -16.14
C ALA A 1008 12.16 19.76 -17.39
N GLN A 1009 13.20 18.90 -17.43
CA GLN A 1009 13.40 17.91 -18.49
C GLN A 1009 12.24 16.92 -18.59
N TYR A 1010 11.74 16.40 -17.47
CA TYR A 1010 10.62 15.46 -17.47
C TYR A 1010 9.31 16.14 -17.90
N GLY A 1011 9.05 17.38 -17.45
CA GLY A 1011 7.92 18.20 -17.90
C GLY A 1011 7.94 18.39 -19.41
N ASN A 1012 9.09 18.75 -19.99
CA ASN A 1012 9.29 18.86 -21.44
C ASN A 1012 9.07 17.52 -22.17
N LYS A 1013 9.56 16.39 -21.63
CA LYS A 1013 9.29 15.04 -22.17
C LYS A 1013 7.79 14.72 -22.18
N LEU A 1014 7.05 15.13 -21.15
CA LEU A 1014 5.60 14.91 -21.03
C LEU A 1014 4.80 15.80 -22.01
N ILE A 1015 5.17 17.07 -22.15
CA ILE A 1015 4.60 17.99 -23.15
C ILE A 1015 4.79 17.40 -24.56
N ARG A 1016 6.01 16.96 -24.90
CA ARG A 1016 6.32 16.32 -26.19
C ARG A 1016 5.55 15.01 -26.39
N SER A 1017 5.38 14.20 -25.34
CA SER A 1017 4.59 12.98 -25.43
C SER A 1017 3.08 13.22 -25.64
N SER A 1018 2.59 14.41 -25.29
CA SER A 1018 1.20 14.85 -25.51
C SER A 1018 0.96 15.44 -26.92
N ASN A 1019 2.04 15.80 -27.62
CA ASN A 1019 2.03 16.53 -28.90
C ASN A 1019 2.83 15.78 -29.98
N LYS A 1020 2.68 14.45 -30.04
CA LYS A 1020 3.38 13.63 -31.06
C LYS A 1020 2.96 14.08 -32.46
N GLY A 1021 3.95 14.24 -33.35
CA GLY A 1021 3.77 14.74 -34.72
C GLY A 1021 3.85 16.25 -34.88
N LEU A 1022 3.96 17.04 -33.79
CA LEU A 1022 4.14 18.50 -33.88
C LEU A 1022 5.60 18.91 -33.67
N ILE A 1023 6.07 19.87 -34.47
CA ILE A 1023 7.43 20.43 -34.38
C ILE A 1023 7.49 21.44 -33.22
N LEU A 1024 7.64 20.91 -31.99
CA LEU A 1024 7.80 21.74 -30.79
C LEU A 1024 9.19 22.39 -30.67
N GLY A 1025 10.16 21.96 -31.48
CA GLY A 1025 11.51 22.54 -31.55
C GLY A 1025 12.62 21.60 -31.06
N GLY A 1026 13.79 21.69 -31.67
CA GLY A 1026 14.99 20.89 -31.37
C GLY A 1026 16.05 21.68 -30.61
N LYS A 1027 17.33 21.34 -30.84
CA LYS A 1027 18.46 22.23 -30.47
C LYS A 1027 18.58 23.44 -31.42
N ALA A 1028 18.08 23.31 -32.66
CA ALA A 1028 17.86 24.43 -33.56
C ALA A 1028 16.67 25.28 -33.06
N GLN A 1029 16.78 26.61 -33.15
CA GLN A 1029 15.88 27.56 -32.48
C GLN A 1029 14.49 27.74 -33.13
N THR A 1030 14.00 26.75 -33.87
CA THR A 1030 12.64 26.70 -34.44
C THR A 1030 11.68 25.96 -33.50
N GLY A 1031 10.36 26.06 -33.74
CA GLY A 1031 9.33 25.29 -33.04
C GLY A 1031 8.58 26.02 -31.91
N VAL A 1032 7.34 25.57 -31.66
CA VAL A 1032 6.31 26.37 -30.98
C VAL A 1032 6.42 26.38 -29.44
N VAL A 1033 6.94 25.30 -28.83
CA VAL A 1033 7.09 25.16 -27.36
C VAL A 1033 8.48 24.58 -27.05
N GLN A 1034 9.47 25.46 -27.05
CA GLN A 1034 10.88 25.10 -26.85
C GLN A 1034 11.19 24.67 -25.41
N TYR A 1035 12.25 23.86 -25.25
CA TYR A 1035 12.68 23.38 -23.94
C TYR A 1035 13.12 24.56 -23.04
N GLU A 1036 13.81 25.53 -23.62
CA GLU A 1036 14.32 26.75 -22.99
C GLU A 1036 13.18 27.59 -22.40
N ALA A 1037 12.03 27.63 -23.08
CA ALA A 1037 10.84 28.34 -22.62
C ALA A 1037 10.17 27.60 -21.44
N VAL A 1038 10.10 26.27 -21.49
CA VAL A 1038 9.65 25.43 -20.36
C VAL A 1038 10.60 25.57 -19.17
N GLU A 1039 11.92 25.53 -19.40
CA GLU A 1039 12.94 25.70 -18.35
C GLU A 1039 12.87 27.12 -17.73
N LEU A 1040 12.55 28.15 -18.51
CA LEU A 1040 12.34 29.51 -18.00
C LEU A 1040 11.08 29.61 -17.14
N LEU A 1041 9.97 28.95 -17.51
CA LEU A 1041 8.77 28.84 -16.66
C LEU A 1041 9.07 28.13 -15.34
N PHE A 1042 9.93 27.10 -15.34
CA PHE A 1042 10.48 26.50 -14.12
C PHE A 1042 11.30 27.50 -13.30
N CYS A 1043 12.24 28.22 -13.93
CA CYS A 1043 13.04 29.25 -13.25
C CYS A 1043 12.15 30.32 -12.58
N LEU A 1044 11.17 30.87 -13.30
CA LEU A 1044 10.24 31.89 -12.81
C LEU A 1044 9.40 31.37 -11.64
N SER A 1045 8.83 30.17 -11.77
CA SER A 1045 7.99 29.53 -10.74
C SER A 1045 8.77 29.24 -9.45
N PHE A 1046 9.97 28.67 -9.56
CA PHE A 1046 10.80 28.35 -8.41
C PHE A 1046 11.43 29.60 -7.77
N LEU A 1047 11.81 30.63 -8.55
CA LEU A 1047 12.26 31.90 -7.99
C LEU A 1047 11.14 32.59 -7.19
N LEU A 1048 9.91 32.61 -7.68
CA LEU A 1048 8.77 33.23 -6.98
C LEU A 1048 8.54 32.58 -5.59
N VAL A 1049 8.52 31.24 -5.52
CA VAL A 1049 8.28 30.52 -4.26
C VAL A 1049 9.50 30.55 -3.34
N LEU A 1050 10.71 30.30 -3.85
CA LEU A 1050 11.89 30.15 -3.00
C LEU A 1050 12.46 31.48 -2.50
N SER A 1051 12.21 32.60 -3.19
CA SER A 1051 12.66 33.94 -2.77
C SER A 1051 12.00 34.42 -1.48
N GLN A 1052 10.71 34.09 -1.27
CA GLN A 1052 9.96 34.31 -0.02
C GLN A 1052 10.62 33.64 1.20
N HIS A 1053 11.51 32.68 0.95
CA HIS A 1053 12.21 31.89 1.97
C HIS A 1053 13.74 31.94 1.78
N ARG A 1054 14.28 33.08 1.35
CA ARG A 1054 15.70 33.31 1.00
C ARG A 1054 16.73 32.60 1.89
N GLN A 1055 16.54 32.62 3.21
CA GLN A 1055 17.46 32.00 4.17
C GLN A 1055 17.59 30.47 4.05
N LEU A 1056 16.59 29.77 3.49
CA LEU A 1056 16.60 28.32 3.27
C LEU A 1056 17.15 27.90 1.89
N TYR A 1057 17.20 28.84 0.94
CA TYR A 1057 17.40 28.57 -0.49
C TYR A 1057 18.45 29.46 -1.18
N LYS A 1058 19.21 30.27 -0.43
CA LYS A 1058 20.21 31.24 -0.93
C LYS A 1058 21.04 30.70 -2.11
N ASP A 1059 21.58 29.50 -1.97
CA ASP A 1059 22.48 28.89 -2.95
C ASP A 1059 21.76 28.52 -4.26
N LEU A 1060 20.51 28.02 -4.16
CA LEU A 1060 19.68 27.71 -5.33
C LEU A 1060 19.26 28.98 -6.06
N LEU A 1061 18.88 30.04 -5.32
CA LEU A 1061 18.41 31.30 -5.91
C LEU A 1061 19.47 31.91 -6.82
N THR A 1062 20.75 31.90 -6.45
CA THR A 1062 21.85 32.40 -7.28
C THR A 1062 21.95 31.64 -8.61
N HIS A 1063 21.88 30.31 -8.58
CA HIS A 1063 21.91 29.49 -9.80
C HIS A 1063 20.66 29.68 -10.67
N LEU A 1064 19.47 29.74 -10.07
CA LEU A 1064 18.22 30.00 -10.77
C LEU A 1064 18.22 31.40 -11.43
N HIS A 1065 18.73 32.45 -10.75
CA HIS A 1065 18.88 33.79 -11.34
C HIS A 1065 19.95 33.86 -12.43
N LYS A 1066 21.00 33.02 -12.40
CA LYS A 1066 21.97 32.90 -13.52
C LYS A 1066 21.32 32.20 -14.71
N ARG A 1067 20.61 31.08 -14.50
CA ARG A 1067 19.96 30.33 -15.59
C ARG A 1067 18.79 31.09 -16.21
N LYS A 1068 17.96 31.78 -15.41
CA LYS A 1068 16.91 32.71 -15.88
C LYS A 1068 17.47 33.71 -16.91
N ARG A 1069 18.51 34.47 -16.54
CA ARG A 1069 19.15 35.47 -17.40
C ARG A 1069 19.83 34.90 -18.65
N SER A 1070 20.27 33.64 -18.60
CA SER A 1070 20.75 32.91 -19.79
C SER A 1070 19.59 32.62 -20.74
N LEU A 1071 18.51 32.03 -20.23
CA LEU A 1071 17.34 31.64 -21.03
C LEU A 1071 16.63 32.85 -21.63
N GLU A 1072 16.54 33.96 -20.91
CA GLU A 1072 15.99 35.23 -21.42
C GLU A 1072 16.82 35.88 -22.54
N ARG A 1073 18.06 35.42 -22.78
CA ARG A 1073 18.90 35.82 -23.93
C ARG A 1073 18.92 34.77 -25.05
N GLN A 1074 18.50 33.54 -24.76
CA GLN A 1074 18.47 32.42 -25.71
C GLN A 1074 17.10 32.24 -26.38
N LEU A 1075 16.06 32.87 -25.85
CA LEU A 1075 14.71 32.90 -26.40
C LEU A 1075 14.48 34.21 -27.17
N GLY A 1076 14.18 34.10 -28.48
CA GLY A 1076 13.75 35.25 -29.28
C GLY A 1076 12.41 35.84 -28.81
N ASP A 1077 12.18 37.11 -29.12
CA ASP A 1077 11.22 37.97 -28.42
C ASP A 1077 9.79 37.42 -28.37
N LEU A 1078 9.26 36.87 -29.45
CA LEU A 1078 7.91 36.30 -29.47
C LEU A 1078 7.73 35.14 -28.46
N ARG A 1079 8.76 34.28 -28.32
CA ARG A 1079 8.76 33.17 -27.34
C ARG A 1079 8.91 33.70 -25.92
N LEU A 1080 9.77 34.69 -25.72
CA LEU A 1080 9.95 35.36 -24.44
C LEU A 1080 8.68 36.13 -24.00
N ALA A 1081 7.97 36.75 -24.96
CA ALA A 1081 6.70 37.43 -24.75
C ALA A 1081 5.61 36.46 -24.31
N ARG A 1082 5.46 35.29 -24.96
CA ARG A 1082 4.51 34.24 -24.52
C ARG A 1082 4.82 33.72 -23.11
N VAL A 1083 6.11 33.57 -22.74
CA VAL A 1083 6.52 33.23 -21.37
C VAL A 1083 6.17 34.35 -20.37
N ARG A 1084 6.40 35.62 -20.72
CA ARG A 1084 6.04 36.79 -19.90
C ARG A 1084 4.52 36.91 -19.72
N GLN A 1085 3.75 36.75 -20.79
CA GLN A 1085 2.28 36.75 -20.79
C GLN A 1085 1.72 35.67 -19.85
N ALA A 1086 2.17 34.43 -19.99
CA ALA A 1086 1.72 33.31 -19.16
C ALA A 1086 2.12 33.42 -17.67
N SER A 1087 3.14 34.23 -17.36
CA SER A 1087 3.62 34.50 -15.99
C SER A 1087 3.24 35.89 -15.46
N ASN A 1088 2.26 36.56 -16.10
CA ASN A 1088 1.68 37.82 -15.64
C ASN A 1088 0.18 37.63 -15.30
N PRO A 1089 -0.29 37.98 -14.09
CA PRO A 1089 0.48 38.39 -12.91
C PRO A 1089 1.32 37.25 -12.34
N ARG A 1090 2.48 37.59 -11.76
CA ARG A 1090 3.44 36.62 -11.18
C ARG A 1090 2.76 35.66 -10.18
N THR A 1091 1.87 36.18 -9.34
CA THR A 1091 1.01 35.35 -8.50
C THR A 1091 -0.43 35.42 -9.05
N PRO A 1092 -0.93 34.36 -9.70
CA PRO A 1092 -2.32 34.31 -10.16
C PRO A 1092 -3.31 34.44 -9.00
N LYS A 1093 -4.47 35.07 -9.23
CA LYS A 1093 -5.48 35.33 -8.18
C LYS A 1093 -5.91 34.06 -7.44
N ASP A 1094 -6.02 32.94 -8.16
CA ASP A 1094 -6.35 31.60 -7.64
C ASP A 1094 -5.25 30.95 -6.79
N PHE A 1095 -4.05 31.55 -6.71
CA PHE A 1095 -2.95 31.11 -5.85
C PHE A 1095 -2.84 31.91 -4.54
N LEU A 1096 -3.42 33.13 -4.47
CA LEU A 1096 -3.31 34.01 -3.30
C LEU A 1096 -3.90 33.38 -2.01
N ALA A 1097 -4.95 32.59 -2.14
CA ALA A 1097 -5.60 31.91 -1.02
C ALA A 1097 -4.96 30.56 -0.64
N ILE A 1098 -3.90 30.12 -1.32
CA ILE A 1098 -3.25 28.82 -1.08
C ILE A 1098 -2.21 28.97 0.03
N GLN A 1099 -2.38 28.24 1.12
CA GLN A 1099 -1.38 28.18 2.19
C GLN A 1099 -0.32 27.14 1.84
N MET A 1100 0.95 27.41 2.12
CA MET A 1100 2.04 26.43 1.93
C MET A 1100 2.15 25.53 3.17
#